data_AF-A0A388KM25-F1
#
_entry.id   AF-A0A388KM25-F1
#
_cell.length_a   1.000
_cell.length_b   1.000
_cell.length_c   1.000
_cell.angle_alpha   90.00
_cell.angle_beta   90.00
_cell.angle_gamma   90.00
#
_symmetry.space_group_name_H-M   'P 1'
#
loop_
_entity.id
_entity.type
_entity.pdbx_description
1 polymer ?
#
loop_
_entity_poly.entity_id
_entity_poly.type
_entity_poly.pdbx_seq_one_letter_code
_entity_poly.pdbx_strand_id
1 'polypeptide(L)'
;MATPEFGLVHISAGDLLRAEVAAGTPNGKTAKGYMDAGLLVPDSVVNKMIVDRIKDTEAAGKGWLIDGYPRSATQAAELEASNIRPDAFILLEVPEELLVERVVGRRLDPITGKIYHLTYFPPETEEIRARLTQRSDDTEEKAKARLQVYYANVAAVLSAYTSITKTIFWRSIETKMTSWPAEECEGSGLGRGGGGGEGFRVGFRREGVRICARPMLGGVGGDHAVNAERQGGEGTLGKIGCRCSSASAQSISSGQAAESAKNLRTRESSAALFPRQFAGASLSSSTSDYVNGKTLEDTISRQNRKATRSLRSTWHPVKAQAEVVEKPWKMSDARLVLEDGSIWKGTAFGAKGTQVGEVVFNTSLTGFSDYDRAFIWVMMVAVGLGTVVSGHGMVDHHAESSDVESKQCFLGALVIRNLSISVSNWRATKSLPEYLEEHNVMGIANLDTRSITKRLREDGSLIGVLTTDSSLSDEELIESARSWDIVGKDLISGVSCTEPYEWKENTNEQWEFSPLVPDGNSGAKFHVVAYDFGIKRNIMRRLISHGCRITVVPSMTTAGEVMAMNPDGILFSNGPGDPSAVPYAVESAKKLVGKVPVFGICMGHQILGQAFGGRTFKLKFGHHGGNHPVRHEPTGRIEISSQNHNYAVDISTLPEGVEVTHVNLNDGTCAGMVYPAMKAMSIQYHPEASPGPHDSDLAFHDFAKMLEEHKATRK
;
A
#
# COMPACT_ATOMS: atom_id res chain seq x y z
N MET A 1 -1.57 2.66 15.31
CA MET A 1 -1.99 3.84 16.08
C MET A 1 -1.12 5.00 15.64
N ALA A 2 -1.77 6.11 15.32
CA ALA A 2 -1.27 7.32 14.65
C ALA A 2 -0.13 8.10 15.34
N THR A 3 0.29 7.74 16.55
CA THR A 3 1.08 8.64 17.41
C THR A 3 2.57 8.71 17.09
N PRO A 4 3.33 7.59 16.95
CA PRO A 4 4.72 7.65 16.51
C PRO A 4 4.83 8.14 15.05
N GLU A 5 3.89 7.71 14.21
CA GLU A 5 3.85 8.05 12.78
C GLU A 5 3.60 9.55 12.53
N PHE A 6 2.86 10.24 13.42
CA PHE A 6 2.57 11.69 13.30
C PHE A 6 3.29 12.56 14.34
N GLY A 7 4.27 12.00 15.08
CA GLY A 7 5.03 12.76 16.08
C GLY A 7 4.17 13.31 17.23
N LEU A 8 3.04 12.68 17.53
CA LEU A 8 2.11 13.09 18.59
C LEU A 8 2.38 12.33 19.89
N VAL A 9 2.32 13.05 21.01
CA VAL A 9 2.32 12.42 22.34
C VAL A 9 0.90 11.98 22.68
N HIS A 10 0.73 10.69 22.96
CA HIS A 10 -0.53 10.16 23.46
C HIS A 10 -0.72 10.50 24.93
N ILE A 11 -1.85 11.10 25.27
CA ILE A 11 -2.24 11.47 26.62
C ILE A 11 -3.55 10.75 26.95
N SER A 12 -3.50 9.75 27.82
CA SER A 12 -4.72 9.08 28.31
C SER A 12 -5.08 9.55 29.71
N ALA A 13 -6.30 10.07 29.88
CA ALA A 13 -6.82 10.45 31.19
C ALA A 13 -6.85 9.24 32.15
N GLY A 14 -7.12 8.04 31.62
CA GLY A 14 -7.16 6.82 32.42
C GLY A 14 -5.78 6.38 32.91
N ASP A 15 -4.74 6.48 32.07
CA ASP A 15 -3.38 6.11 32.45
C ASP A 15 -2.78 7.08 33.46
N LEU A 16 -3.02 8.38 33.27
CA LEU A 16 -2.57 9.40 34.22
C LEU A 16 -3.17 9.17 35.61
N LEU A 17 -4.48 8.88 35.69
CA LEU A 17 -5.14 8.58 36.96
C LEU A 17 -4.57 7.31 37.62
N ARG A 18 -4.32 6.25 36.83
CA ARG A 18 -3.71 5.01 37.35
C ARG A 18 -2.27 5.23 37.85
N ALA A 19 -1.49 6.03 37.14
CA ALA A 19 -0.12 6.38 37.54
C ALA A 19 -0.11 7.14 38.88
N GLU A 20 -1.02 8.09 39.08
CA GLU A 20 -1.16 8.81 40.34
C GLU A 20 -1.60 7.89 41.50
N VAL A 21 -2.53 6.97 41.24
CA VAL A 21 -2.95 5.95 42.22
C VAL A 21 -1.78 5.05 42.61
N ALA A 22 -1.00 4.58 41.64
CA ALA A 22 0.18 3.74 41.87
C ALA A 22 1.29 4.50 42.62
N ALA A 23 1.47 5.79 42.32
CA ALA A 23 2.44 6.67 42.99
C ALA A 23 1.98 7.15 44.39
N GLY A 24 0.72 6.89 44.77
CA GLY A 24 0.18 7.23 46.09
C GLY A 24 0.04 8.74 46.35
N THR A 25 -0.09 9.54 45.29
CA THR A 25 -0.19 11.00 45.40
C THR A 25 -1.51 11.43 46.06
N PRO A 26 -1.64 12.68 46.54
CA PRO A 26 -2.90 13.18 47.08
C PRO A 26 -4.07 13.03 46.09
N ASN A 27 -3.84 13.35 44.80
CA ASN A 27 -4.81 13.18 43.73
C ASN A 27 -5.12 11.70 43.47
N GLY A 28 -4.10 10.83 43.50
CA GLY A 28 -4.26 9.38 43.34
C GLY A 28 -5.10 8.76 44.45
N LYS A 29 -4.93 9.18 45.71
CA LYS A 29 -5.74 8.72 46.84
C LYS A 29 -7.22 9.10 46.68
N THR A 30 -7.50 10.32 46.23
CA THR A 30 -8.87 10.75 45.92
C THR A 30 -9.45 10.00 44.72
N ALA A 31 -8.68 9.87 43.63
CA ALA A 31 -9.12 9.19 42.41
C ALA A 31 -9.45 7.71 42.65
N LYS A 32 -8.65 7.01 43.48
CA LYS A 32 -8.82 5.57 43.76
C LYS A 32 -10.24 5.22 44.22
N GLY A 33 -10.81 6.00 45.15
CA GLY A 33 -12.15 5.73 45.67
C GLY A 33 -13.26 5.82 44.61
N TYR A 34 -13.17 6.77 43.69
CA TYR A 34 -14.11 6.90 42.57
C TYR A 34 -13.90 5.81 41.52
N MET A 35 -12.64 5.50 41.21
CA MET A 35 -12.30 4.46 40.23
C MET A 35 -12.74 3.07 40.68
N ASP A 36 -12.49 2.70 41.95
CA ASP A 36 -12.91 1.41 42.52
C ASP A 36 -14.44 1.26 42.49
N ALA A 37 -15.18 2.35 42.69
CA ALA A 37 -16.64 2.42 42.62
C ALA A 37 -17.20 2.53 41.18
N GLY A 38 -16.35 2.61 40.15
CA GLY A 38 -16.78 2.81 38.75
C GLY A 38 -17.37 4.19 38.45
N LEU A 39 -17.16 5.17 39.33
CA LEU A 39 -17.62 6.55 39.20
C LEU A 39 -16.59 7.42 38.45
N LEU A 40 -17.05 8.55 37.92
CA LEU A 40 -16.14 9.55 37.37
C LEU A 40 -15.37 10.25 38.49
N VAL A 41 -14.06 10.36 38.32
CA VAL A 41 -13.20 11.19 39.18
C VAL A 41 -13.61 12.67 39.02
N PRO A 42 -13.66 13.46 40.11
CA PRO A 42 -14.06 14.87 40.04
C PRO A 42 -13.29 15.68 39.00
N ASP A 43 -14.00 16.52 38.25
CA ASP A 43 -13.45 17.34 37.15
C ASP A 43 -12.25 18.18 37.61
N SER A 44 -12.26 18.73 38.83
CA SER A 44 -11.16 19.53 39.37
C SER A 44 -9.82 18.78 39.46
N VAL A 45 -9.85 17.46 39.68
CA VAL A 45 -8.65 16.61 39.75
C VAL A 45 -8.18 16.25 38.35
N VAL A 46 -9.11 15.83 37.48
CA VAL A 46 -8.80 15.42 36.10
C VAL A 46 -8.31 16.59 35.26
N ASN A 47 -8.97 17.74 35.35
CA ASN A 47 -8.66 18.93 34.55
C ASN A 47 -7.22 19.39 34.81
N LYS A 48 -6.82 19.51 36.08
CA LYS A 48 -5.48 19.95 36.44
C LYS A 48 -4.42 19.01 35.84
N MET A 49 -4.59 17.70 36.01
CA MET A 49 -3.65 16.71 35.50
C MET A 49 -3.52 16.74 33.97
N ILE A 50 -4.64 16.87 33.27
CA ILE A 50 -4.65 16.95 31.80
C ILE A 50 -4.00 18.24 31.32
N VAL A 51 -4.36 19.39 31.90
CA VAL A 51 -3.83 20.70 31.52
C VAL A 51 -2.33 20.75 31.74
N ASP A 52 -1.83 20.28 32.88
CA ASP A 52 -0.40 20.25 33.18
C ASP A 52 0.35 19.37 32.17
N ARG A 53 -0.17 18.16 31.88
CA ARG A 53 0.46 17.24 30.91
C ARG A 53 0.48 17.78 29.49
N ILE A 54 -0.58 18.47 29.07
CA ILE A 54 -0.64 19.12 27.75
C ILE A 54 0.38 20.25 27.68
N LYS A 55 0.44 21.12 28.69
CA LYS A 55 1.40 22.23 28.74
C LYS A 55 2.85 21.75 28.72
N ASP A 56 3.18 20.68 29.44
CA ASP A 56 4.51 20.06 29.39
C ASP A 56 4.85 19.55 27.99
N THR A 57 3.86 19.00 27.29
CA THR A 57 4.02 18.46 25.92
C THR A 57 4.22 19.59 24.91
N GLU A 58 3.42 20.65 25.01
CA GLU A 58 3.52 21.84 24.16
C GLU A 58 4.83 22.61 24.41
N ALA A 59 5.27 22.72 25.68
CA ALA A 59 6.57 23.31 26.04
C ALA A 59 7.76 22.52 25.46
N ALA A 60 7.61 21.22 25.27
CA ALA A 60 8.58 20.37 24.58
C ALA A 60 8.50 20.45 23.04
N GLY A 61 7.65 21.32 22.49
CA GLY A 61 7.47 21.53 21.05
C GLY A 61 6.76 20.37 20.33
N LYS A 62 6.02 19.53 21.06
CA LYS A 62 5.34 18.34 20.50
C LYS A 62 3.83 18.55 20.41
N GLY A 63 3.23 17.98 19.37
CA GLY A 63 1.77 17.84 19.27
C GLY A 63 1.25 16.75 20.21
N TRP A 64 -0.05 16.75 20.46
CA TRP A 64 -0.69 15.81 21.38
C TRP A 64 -1.97 15.18 20.82
N LEU A 65 -2.20 13.92 21.20
CA LEU A 65 -3.46 13.21 21.03
C LEU A 65 -3.98 12.87 22.43
N ILE A 66 -5.10 13.46 22.83
CA ILE A 66 -5.74 13.12 24.10
C ILE A 66 -6.92 12.18 23.88
N ASP A 67 -6.95 11.08 24.62
CA ASP A 67 -8.08 10.15 24.64
C ASP A 67 -8.78 10.11 25.99
N GLY A 68 -10.11 9.97 25.93
CA GLY A 68 -10.94 9.86 27.13
C GLY A 68 -11.13 11.17 27.91
N TYR A 69 -10.85 12.33 27.31
CA TYR A 69 -11.12 13.67 27.84
C TYR A 69 -11.28 14.66 26.66
N PRO A 70 -12.18 15.68 26.72
CA PRO A 70 -13.16 15.96 27.77
C PRO A 70 -14.38 15.02 27.73
N ARG A 71 -14.93 14.71 28.91
CA ARG A 71 -16.12 13.86 29.13
C ARG A 71 -17.38 14.63 29.52
N SER A 72 -17.24 15.83 30.07
CA SER A 72 -18.36 16.73 30.44
C SER A 72 -18.20 18.10 29.80
N ALA A 73 -19.28 18.89 29.78
CA ALA A 73 -19.23 20.28 29.31
C ALA A 73 -18.27 21.15 30.15
N THR A 74 -18.20 20.89 31.46
CA THR A 74 -17.28 21.57 32.38
C THR A 74 -15.82 21.31 32.01
N GLN A 75 -15.47 20.06 31.67
CA GLN A 75 -14.12 19.71 31.21
C GLN A 75 -13.76 20.39 29.88
N ALA A 76 -14.74 20.49 28.96
CA ALA A 76 -14.54 21.19 27.69
C ALA A 76 -14.34 22.71 27.89
N ALA A 77 -15.11 23.32 28.79
CA ALA A 77 -14.97 24.73 29.15
C ALA A 77 -13.62 25.03 29.83
N GLU A 78 -13.10 24.11 30.65
CA GLU A 78 -11.81 24.28 31.32
C GLU A 78 -10.61 24.24 30.36
N LEU A 79 -10.67 23.40 29.32
CA LEU A 79 -9.65 23.42 28.25
C LEU A 79 -9.61 24.77 27.55
N GLU A 80 -10.78 25.29 27.22
CA GLU A 80 -10.93 26.60 26.59
C GLU A 80 -10.41 27.73 27.51
N ALA A 81 -10.77 27.69 28.80
CA ALA A 81 -10.28 28.64 29.80
C ALA A 81 -8.75 28.56 30.02
N SER A 82 -8.17 27.38 29.83
CA SER A 82 -6.72 27.14 29.87
C SER A 82 -5.98 27.49 28.57
N ASN A 83 -6.69 28.05 27.58
CA ASN A 83 -6.19 28.35 26.24
C ASN A 83 -5.64 27.12 25.48
N ILE A 84 -6.18 25.94 25.78
CA ILE A 84 -5.84 24.68 25.11
C ILE A 84 -6.93 24.40 24.08
N ARG A 85 -6.58 24.50 22.80
CA ARG A 85 -7.50 24.28 21.68
C ARG A 85 -7.01 23.17 20.77
N PRO A 86 -7.77 22.07 20.61
CA PRO A 86 -7.43 21.06 19.62
C PRO A 86 -7.68 21.57 18.19
N ASP A 87 -6.87 21.09 17.24
CA ASP A 87 -7.03 21.35 15.81
C ASP A 87 -8.06 20.41 15.18
N ALA A 88 -8.30 19.24 15.80
CA ALA A 88 -9.34 18.29 15.41
C ALA A 88 -9.98 17.61 16.63
N PHE A 89 -11.29 17.36 16.53
CA PHE A 89 -12.04 16.55 17.49
C PHE A 89 -12.58 15.29 16.81
N ILE A 90 -12.14 14.11 17.20
CA ILE A 90 -12.53 12.84 16.56
C ILE A 90 -13.63 12.16 17.38
N LEU A 91 -14.78 11.94 16.76
CA LEU A 91 -15.89 11.18 17.30
C LEU A 91 -15.93 9.80 16.63
N LEU A 92 -15.79 8.73 17.42
CA LEU A 92 -15.89 7.35 16.91
C LEU A 92 -17.30 6.82 17.15
N GLU A 93 -18.04 6.57 16.07
CA GLU A 93 -19.38 5.97 16.14
C GLU A 93 -19.30 4.46 15.99
N VAL A 94 -19.54 3.73 17.07
CA VAL A 94 -19.42 2.27 17.15
C VAL A 94 -20.70 1.69 17.75
N PRO A 95 -21.24 0.57 17.22
CA PRO A 95 -22.37 -0.12 17.83
C PRO A 95 -22.10 -0.45 19.31
N GLU A 96 -23.10 -0.24 20.16
CA GLU A 96 -23.01 -0.45 21.60
C GLU A 96 -22.66 -1.89 21.95
N GLU A 97 -23.25 -2.85 21.25
CA GLU A 97 -23.05 -4.28 21.47
C GLU A 97 -21.57 -4.64 21.30
N LEU A 98 -20.95 -4.08 20.26
CA LEU A 98 -19.54 -4.27 19.97
C LEU A 98 -18.64 -3.56 20.98
N LEU A 99 -19.02 -2.36 21.43
CA LEU A 99 -18.29 -1.65 22.48
C LEU A 99 -18.26 -2.45 23.78
N VAL A 100 -19.39 -3.05 24.15
CA VAL A 100 -19.52 -3.94 25.30
C VAL A 100 -18.69 -5.21 25.10
N GLU A 101 -18.85 -5.89 23.97
CA GLU A 101 -18.07 -7.09 23.62
C GLU A 101 -16.56 -6.83 23.75
N ARG A 102 -16.09 -5.75 23.14
CA ARG A 102 -14.67 -5.38 23.15
C ARG A 102 -14.14 -5.08 24.53
N VAL A 103 -14.94 -4.50 25.43
CA VAL A 103 -14.53 -4.25 26.81
C VAL A 103 -14.47 -5.54 27.61
N VAL A 104 -15.49 -6.39 27.50
CA VAL A 104 -15.62 -7.65 28.25
C VAL A 104 -14.54 -8.66 27.84
N GLY A 105 -14.13 -8.66 26.57
CA GLY A 105 -13.07 -9.52 26.06
C GLY A 105 -11.64 -9.13 26.47
N ARG A 106 -11.43 -7.97 27.11
CA ARG A 106 -10.09 -7.51 27.52
C ARG A 106 -9.50 -8.31 28.65
N ARG A 107 -8.20 -8.57 28.57
CA ARG A 107 -7.41 -9.28 29.59
C ARG A 107 -6.08 -8.57 29.81
N LEU A 108 -5.66 -8.44 31.05
CA LEU A 108 -4.38 -7.86 31.45
C LEU A 108 -3.40 -9.00 31.78
N ASP A 109 -2.22 -8.95 31.19
CA ASP A 109 -1.07 -9.70 31.67
C ASP A 109 -0.48 -8.98 32.90
N PRO A 110 -0.56 -9.56 34.12
CA PRO A 110 -0.11 -8.91 35.34
C PRO A 110 1.42 -8.75 35.40
N ILE A 111 2.19 -9.46 34.57
CA ILE A 111 3.66 -9.38 34.55
C ILE A 111 4.12 -8.25 33.65
N THR A 112 3.59 -8.20 32.41
CA THR A 112 4.05 -7.24 31.39
C THR A 112 3.25 -5.95 31.37
N GLY A 113 2.05 -5.95 31.95
CA GLY A 113 1.10 -4.85 31.84
C GLY A 113 0.37 -4.79 30.48
N LYS A 114 0.64 -5.74 29.57
CA LYS A 114 0.05 -5.77 28.22
C LYS A 114 -1.43 -6.18 28.29
N ILE A 115 -2.25 -5.50 27.48
CA ILE A 115 -3.67 -5.83 27.30
C ILE A 115 -3.84 -6.73 26.07
N TYR A 116 -4.56 -7.83 26.27
CA TYR A 116 -4.98 -8.80 25.26
C TYR A 116 -6.50 -8.75 25.07
N HIS A 117 -7.00 -9.30 23.97
CA HIS A 117 -8.42 -9.53 23.76
C HIS A 117 -8.66 -10.97 23.31
N LEU A 118 -9.54 -11.70 24.00
CA LEU A 118 -9.73 -13.14 23.77
C LEU A 118 -10.03 -13.50 22.30
N THR A 119 -10.82 -12.69 21.60
CA THR A 119 -11.15 -12.87 20.18
C THR A 119 -10.21 -12.11 19.22
N TYR A 120 -10.12 -10.78 19.36
CA TYR A 120 -9.48 -9.92 18.35
C TYR A 120 -7.97 -9.77 18.50
N PHE A 121 -7.39 -10.14 19.65
CA PHE A 121 -5.96 -10.06 19.90
C PHE A 121 -5.55 -11.10 20.96
N PRO A 122 -5.66 -12.40 20.61
CA PRO A 122 -5.37 -13.47 21.56
C PRO A 122 -3.88 -13.50 21.93
N PRO A 123 -3.53 -14.02 23.12
CA PRO A 123 -2.13 -14.15 23.54
C PRO A 123 -1.33 -15.06 22.62
N GLU A 124 -0.04 -14.75 22.44
CA GLU A 124 0.85 -15.47 21.54
C GLU A 124 1.16 -16.90 22.03
N THR A 125 1.11 -17.14 23.34
CA THR A 125 1.43 -18.44 23.95
C THR A 125 0.42 -18.84 25.03
N GLU A 126 0.36 -20.14 25.32
CA GLU A 126 -0.57 -20.68 26.31
C GLU A 126 -0.15 -20.31 27.75
N GLU A 127 1.14 -20.11 28.00
CA GLU A 127 1.65 -19.62 29.29
C GLU A 127 1.19 -18.19 29.58
N ILE A 128 1.14 -17.34 28.54
CA ILE A 128 0.59 -15.98 28.67
C ILE A 128 -0.90 -16.09 28.91
N ARG A 129 -1.62 -16.92 28.13
CA ARG A 129 -3.07 -17.13 28.27
C ARG A 129 -3.45 -17.54 29.69
N ALA A 130 -2.72 -18.48 30.29
CA ALA A 130 -3.01 -19.02 31.62
C ALA A 130 -2.88 -17.99 32.75
N ARG A 131 -2.05 -16.95 32.58
CA ARG A 131 -1.84 -15.89 33.59
C ARG A 131 -2.66 -14.63 33.38
N LEU A 132 -3.45 -14.56 32.30
CA LEU A 132 -4.27 -13.40 31.99
C LEU A 132 -5.37 -13.19 33.04
N THR A 133 -5.54 -11.94 33.47
CA THR A 133 -6.58 -11.55 34.43
C THR A 133 -7.56 -10.58 33.78
N GLN A 134 -8.85 -10.69 34.11
CA GLN A 134 -9.82 -9.66 33.75
C GLN A 134 -9.74 -8.54 34.79
N ARG A 135 -9.66 -7.29 34.35
CA ARG A 135 -9.67 -6.17 35.30
C ARG A 135 -11.06 -6.02 35.89
N SER A 136 -11.13 -5.54 37.12
CA SER A 136 -12.39 -5.24 37.81
C SER A 136 -13.28 -4.24 37.07
N ASP A 137 -12.72 -3.49 36.10
CA ASP A 137 -13.35 -2.44 35.31
C ASP A 137 -13.84 -2.88 33.92
N ASP A 138 -13.61 -4.14 33.57
CA ASP A 138 -13.90 -4.72 32.26
C ASP A 138 -15.12 -5.66 32.29
N THR A 139 -16.10 -5.34 33.14
CA THR A 139 -17.37 -6.05 33.21
C THR A 139 -18.42 -5.40 32.32
N GLU A 140 -19.43 -6.17 31.92
CA GLU A 140 -20.52 -5.67 31.09
C GLU A 140 -21.31 -4.56 31.80
N GLU A 141 -21.57 -4.71 33.09
CA GLU A 141 -22.31 -3.74 33.90
C GLU A 141 -21.58 -2.39 33.93
N LYS A 142 -20.26 -2.42 34.15
CA LYS A 142 -19.43 -1.21 34.16
C LYS A 142 -19.29 -0.59 32.76
N ALA A 143 -19.25 -1.40 31.71
CA ALA A 143 -19.25 -0.90 30.33
C ALA A 143 -20.56 -0.16 30.01
N LYS A 144 -21.72 -0.75 30.33
CA LYS A 144 -23.03 -0.13 30.13
C LYS A 144 -23.22 1.13 30.96
N ALA A 145 -22.79 1.13 32.22
CA ALA A 145 -22.81 2.32 33.07
C ALA A 145 -22.01 3.48 32.45
N ARG A 146 -20.84 3.20 31.87
CA ARG A 146 -20.02 4.20 31.17
C ARG A 146 -20.70 4.73 29.90
N LEU A 147 -21.39 3.88 29.14
CA LEU A 147 -22.14 4.29 27.94
C LEU A 147 -23.31 5.21 28.29
N GLN A 148 -24.05 4.92 29.36
CA GLN A 148 -25.12 5.79 29.83
C GLN A 148 -24.61 7.20 30.16
N VAL A 149 -23.49 7.28 30.89
CA VAL A 149 -22.83 8.55 31.20
C VAL A 149 -22.34 9.25 29.93
N TYR A 150 -21.82 8.50 28.95
CA TYR A 150 -21.43 9.04 27.65
C TYR A 150 -22.61 9.69 26.93
N TYR A 151 -23.72 8.99 26.74
CA TYR A 151 -24.89 9.52 26.02
C TYR A 151 -25.52 10.73 26.73
N ALA A 152 -25.47 10.76 28.06
CA ALA A 152 -25.94 11.90 28.83
C ALA A 152 -25.12 13.19 28.60
N ASN A 153 -23.85 13.07 28.19
CA ASN A 153 -22.91 14.20 28.12
C ASN A 153 -22.39 14.51 26.70
N VAL A 154 -22.52 13.59 25.73
CA VAL A 154 -21.88 13.71 24.42
C VAL A 154 -22.35 14.96 23.66
N ALA A 155 -23.65 15.25 23.66
CA ALA A 155 -24.20 16.41 22.96
C ALA A 155 -23.61 17.74 23.47
N ALA A 156 -23.47 17.87 24.79
CA ALA A 156 -22.95 19.08 25.44
C ALA A 156 -21.43 19.26 25.21
N VAL A 157 -20.69 18.17 24.99
CA VAL A 157 -19.27 18.27 24.63
C VAL A 157 -19.10 18.54 23.14
N LEU A 158 -19.89 17.89 22.28
CA LEU A 158 -19.83 18.12 20.83
C LEU A 158 -20.17 19.57 20.48
N SER A 159 -21.09 20.21 21.20
CA SER A 159 -21.40 21.62 20.97
C SER A 159 -20.17 22.54 21.10
N ALA A 160 -19.21 22.22 21.98
CA ALA A 160 -17.99 23.00 22.16
C ALA A 160 -16.99 22.84 21.00
N TYR A 161 -17.09 21.76 20.21
CA TYR A 161 -16.09 21.41 19.18
C TYR A 161 -16.70 21.22 17.79
N THR A 162 -17.93 21.68 17.56
CA THR A 162 -18.69 21.43 16.31
C THR A 162 -17.91 21.77 15.04
N SER A 163 -17.16 22.88 15.04
CA SER A 163 -16.40 23.36 13.87
C SER A 163 -15.19 22.50 13.50
N ILE A 164 -14.67 21.73 14.45
CA ILE A 164 -13.47 20.88 14.29
C ILE A 164 -13.78 19.38 14.42
N THR A 165 -15.05 19.03 14.60
CA THR A 165 -15.47 17.63 14.80
C THR A 165 -15.40 16.85 13.49
N LYS A 166 -14.82 15.65 13.57
CA LYS A 166 -14.74 14.65 12.50
C LYS A 166 -15.32 13.33 13.04
N THR A 167 -16.44 12.91 12.49
CA THR A 167 -17.08 11.64 12.85
C THR A 167 -16.55 10.50 11.99
N ILE A 168 -16.18 9.40 12.63
CA ILE A 168 -15.73 8.18 11.99
C ILE A 168 -16.67 7.05 12.41
N PHE A 169 -17.39 6.47 11.45
CA PHE A 169 -18.33 5.38 11.69
C PHE A 169 -17.60 4.04 11.72
N TRP A 170 -17.97 3.12 12.59
CA TRP A 170 -17.31 1.83 12.80
C TRP A 170 -17.17 1.01 11.52
N ARG A 171 -18.19 1.03 10.65
CA ARG A 171 -18.12 0.38 9.32
C ARG A 171 -17.00 0.94 8.43
N SER A 172 -16.52 2.14 8.74
CA SER A 172 -15.37 2.80 8.09
C SER A 172 -14.03 2.64 8.84
N ILE A 173 -14.04 2.14 10.09
CA ILE A 173 -12.85 1.95 10.93
C ILE A 173 -12.13 0.63 10.60
N GLU A 174 -12.86 -0.46 10.34
CA GLU A 174 -12.25 -1.70 9.81
C GLU A 174 -11.60 -1.49 8.43
N THR A 175 -12.03 -0.45 7.70
CA THR A 175 -11.56 -0.13 6.35
C THR A 175 -10.34 0.80 6.30
N LYS A 176 -9.89 1.38 7.43
CA LYS A 176 -8.89 2.47 7.44
C LYS A 176 -7.77 2.34 8.47
N MET A 177 -7.58 1.18 9.10
CA MET A 177 -6.50 0.99 10.09
C MET A 177 -5.15 0.54 9.51
N THR A 178 -5.00 0.55 8.19
CA THR A 178 -3.75 0.21 7.50
C THR A 178 -3.43 1.29 6.45
N SER A 179 -2.30 1.98 6.68
CA SER A 179 -1.62 3.03 5.89
C SER A 179 -2.10 4.50 5.99
N TRP A 180 -1.27 5.34 6.63
CA TRP A 180 -1.02 6.72 6.22
C TRP A 180 0.38 6.76 5.56
N PRO A 181 0.52 7.21 4.30
CA PRO A 181 1.84 7.41 3.70
C PRO A 181 2.43 8.77 4.10
N ALA A 182 3.72 8.76 4.41
CA ALA A 182 4.50 9.91 4.82
C ALA A 182 5.29 10.48 3.64
N GLU A 183 4.66 11.11 2.65
CA GLU A 183 5.38 11.90 1.63
C GLU A 183 4.41 12.77 0.81
N GLU A 184 4.40 14.07 1.10
CA GLU A 184 4.19 15.18 0.15
C GLU A 184 4.27 16.49 0.96
N CYS A 185 5.49 17.02 1.06
CA CYS A 185 5.75 18.40 1.47
C CYS A 185 6.62 19.01 0.37
N GLU A 186 6.04 19.96 -0.37
CA GLU A 186 6.60 21.11 -1.12
C GLU A 186 5.66 21.41 -2.30
N GLY A 187 4.79 22.43 -2.25
CA GLY A 187 5.03 23.81 -2.74
C GLY A 187 4.92 23.84 -4.29
N SER A 188 4.06 24.58 -5.00
CA SER A 188 3.39 25.88 -4.81
C SER A 188 2.50 26.16 -6.06
N GLY A 189 1.53 27.08 -5.99
CA GLY A 189 0.97 27.72 -7.20
C GLY A 189 -0.57 27.83 -7.28
N LEU A 190 -1.05 29.07 -7.41
CA LEU A 190 -2.46 29.51 -7.45
C LEU A 190 -3.20 29.15 -8.77
N GLY A 191 -4.49 28.82 -8.69
CA GLY A 191 -5.39 28.81 -9.86
C GLY A 191 -6.85 28.44 -9.55
N ARG A 192 -7.77 29.42 -9.70
CA ARG A 192 -9.25 29.33 -9.67
C ARG A 192 -9.75 28.44 -10.83
N GLY A 193 -10.87 27.71 -10.87
CA GLY A 193 -12.02 27.45 -10.01
C GLY A 193 -13.12 26.80 -10.89
N GLY A 194 -13.96 25.91 -10.33
CA GLY A 194 -15.24 25.52 -10.95
C GLY A 194 -15.66 24.05 -10.85
N GLY A 195 -16.51 23.73 -9.86
CA GLY A 195 -17.67 22.83 -10.05
C GLY A 195 -17.58 21.36 -9.63
N GLY A 196 -18.09 21.05 -8.42
CA GLY A 196 -19.05 19.95 -8.20
C GLY A 196 -18.52 18.55 -7.84
N GLY A 197 -18.42 18.26 -6.54
CA GLY A 197 -18.28 16.92 -5.98
C GLY A 197 -17.54 16.93 -4.64
N GLU A 198 -18.26 17.10 -3.53
CA GLU A 198 -17.66 17.20 -2.18
C GLU A 198 -17.07 15.86 -1.71
N GLY A 199 -15.84 15.58 -2.13
CA GLY A 199 -14.96 14.61 -1.48
C GLY A 199 -14.30 15.24 -0.24
N PHE A 200 -14.55 14.67 0.93
CA PHE A 200 -13.96 15.09 2.20
C PHE A 200 -12.42 15.01 2.16
N ARG A 201 -11.72 16.16 2.18
CA ARG A 201 -10.29 16.28 2.49
C ARG A 201 -10.10 17.00 3.82
N VAL A 202 -9.37 16.41 4.76
CA VAL A 202 -8.88 17.06 5.98
C VAL A 202 -7.35 17.02 5.91
N GLY A 203 -6.71 18.15 5.60
CA GLY A 203 -5.25 18.26 5.54
C GLY A 203 -4.66 18.65 6.89
N PHE A 204 -3.64 17.93 7.34
CA PHE A 204 -2.87 18.27 8.54
C PHE A 204 -1.48 18.76 8.11
N ARG A 205 -1.08 19.96 8.55
CA ARG A 205 0.28 20.49 8.34
C ARG A 205 1.23 19.95 9.42
N ARG A 206 2.48 19.74 9.05
CA ARG A 206 3.49 18.94 9.77
C ARG A 206 4.11 19.58 11.01
N GLU A 207 3.53 20.63 11.59
CA GLU A 207 4.01 21.22 12.85
C GLU A 207 2.83 21.55 13.79
N GLY A 208 2.87 21.04 15.03
CA GLY A 208 1.99 21.46 16.12
C GLY A 208 0.56 20.89 16.13
N VAL A 209 0.30 19.71 15.55
CA VAL A 209 -1.05 19.14 15.47
C VAL A 209 -1.57 18.69 16.85
N ARG A 210 -2.76 19.15 17.23
CA ARG A 210 -3.45 18.86 18.50
C ARG A 210 -4.76 18.16 18.23
N ILE A 211 -4.97 17.00 18.82
CA ILE A 211 -6.14 16.17 18.55
C ILE A 211 -6.80 15.75 19.86
N CYS A 212 -8.10 16.01 19.98
CA CYS A 212 -8.95 15.36 20.97
C CYS A 212 -9.66 14.19 20.31
N ALA A 213 -9.43 12.96 20.77
CA ALA A 213 -10.21 11.81 20.37
C ALA A 213 -11.11 11.37 21.53
N ARG A 214 -12.42 11.30 21.30
CA ARG A 214 -13.35 10.81 22.32
C ARG A 214 -13.86 9.42 21.93
N PRO A 215 -13.23 8.33 22.42
CA PRO A 215 -13.80 7.00 22.29
C PRO A 215 -15.05 6.88 23.18
N MET A 216 -16.07 6.16 22.71
CA MET A 216 -17.33 5.93 23.46
C MET A 216 -17.11 5.24 24.81
N LEU A 217 -16.08 4.39 24.90
CA LEU A 217 -15.62 3.76 26.13
C LEU A 217 -14.11 4.03 26.25
N GLY A 218 -13.69 4.66 27.35
CA GLY A 218 -12.27 4.91 27.60
C GLY A 218 -11.46 3.62 27.49
N GLY A 219 -10.49 3.60 26.56
CA GLY A 219 -9.60 2.45 26.34
C GLY A 219 -10.05 1.40 25.31
N VAL A 220 -11.03 1.67 24.43
CA VAL A 220 -11.33 0.76 23.29
C VAL A 220 -10.47 1.05 22.05
N GLY A 221 -9.73 2.16 22.04
CA GLY A 221 -8.93 2.62 20.90
C GLY A 221 -7.42 2.82 21.14
N GLY A 222 -6.86 2.39 22.28
CA GLY A 222 -5.56 2.91 22.74
C GLY A 222 -4.54 1.94 23.35
N ASP A 223 -4.77 0.63 23.43
CA ASP A 223 -3.86 -0.27 24.18
C ASP A 223 -2.94 -1.09 23.26
N HIS A 224 -2.20 -0.42 22.39
CA HIS A 224 -1.11 -1.03 21.62
C HIS A 224 0.18 -0.23 21.82
N ALA A 225 1.01 -0.74 22.75
CA ALA A 225 2.42 -0.46 23.02
C ALA A 225 2.76 0.62 24.07
N VAL A 226 3.02 0.20 25.31
CA VAL A 226 4.15 0.68 26.13
C VAL A 226 4.58 -0.46 27.07
N ASN A 227 5.73 -1.09 26.81
CA ASN A 227 6.69 -1.68 27.78
C ASN A 227 7.54 -2.75 27.11
N ALA A 228 8.61 -2.33 26.44
CA ALA A 228 9.78 -3.18 26.20
C ALA A 228 11.02 -2.29 26.15
N GLU A 229 11.36 -1.66 27.28
CA GLU A 229 12.71 -1.17 27.54
C GLU A 229 12.90 -1.02 29.06
N ARG A 230 13.33 -2.13 29.69
CA ARG A 230 14.09 -2.19 30.95
C ARG A 230 14.31 -3.65 31.34
N GLN A 231 15.40 -4.24 30.84
CA GLN A 231 16.16 -5.23 31.59
C GLN A 231 17.65 -4.93 31.42
N GLY A 232 18.18 -4.20 32.40
CA GLY A 232 19.60 -4.16 32.71
C GLY A 232 19.79 -4.72 34.11
N GLY A 233 20.80 -5.59 34.25
CA GLY A 233 21.30 -6.18 35.50
C GLY A 233 21.56 -7.68 35.29
N GLU A 234 22.70 -8.28 35.59
CA GLU A 234 23.97 -7.87 36.19
C GLU A 234 24.99 -9.01 35.97
N GLY A 235 26.29 -8.71 35.92
CA GLY A 235 27.41 -9.68 35.95
C GLY A 235 28.08 -9.88 34.58
N THR A 236 29.34 -9.54 34.32
CA THR A 236 30.52 -9.56 35.19
C THR A 236 31.59 -8.60 34.64
N LEU A 237 32.32 -7.94 35.53
CA LEU A 237 33.42 -7.02 35.29
C LEU A 237 34.55 -7.60 34.42
N GLY A 238 34.94 -6.83 33.40
CA GLY A 238 36.21 -6.95 32.69
C GLY A 238 36.68 -5.56 32.25
N LYS A 239 37.68 -5.02 32.94
CA LYS A 239 38.31 -3.70 32.73
C LYS A 239 38.87 -3.53 31.31
N ILE A 240 39.25 -2.26 31.04
CA ILE A 240 40.07 -1.70 29.93
C ILE A 240 39.17 -0.88 28.99
N GLY A 241 39.32 0.42 28.76
CA GLY A 241 40.30 1.42 29.15
C GLY A 241 39.94 2.69 28.38
N CYS A 242 39.85 3.81 29.09
CA CYS A 242 39.49 5.12 28.58
C CYS A 242 40.53 5.66 27.58
N ARG A 243 40.11 6.35 26.50
CA ARG A 243 40.86 7.45 25.87
C ARG A 243 39.91 8.39 25.11
N CYS A 244 39.65 9.54 25.73
CA CYS A 244 39.24 10.77 25.04
C CYS A 244 40.45 11.39 24.32
N SER A 245 40.21 12.03 23.18
CA SER A 245 41.03 13.15 22.71
C SER A 245 40.14 14.22 22.08
N SER A 246 40.14 15.36 22.75
CA SER A 246 39.57 16.66 22.40
C SER A 246 40.42 17.43 21.38
N ALA A 247 39.78 18.20 20.49
CA ALA A 247 40.32 19.43 19.88
C ALA A 247 39.13 20.15 19.19
N SER A 248 38.52 21.17 19.79
CA SER A 248 38.88 22.61 19.80
C SER A 248 38.20 23.40 18.67
N ALA A 249 37.34 24.33 19.10
CA ALA A 249 36.65 25.32 18.29
C ALA A 249 37.58 26.43 17.77
N GLN A 250 37.21 27.07 16.64
CA GLN A 250 37.54 28.47 16.35
C GLN A 250 36.54 29.06 15.34
N SER A 251 36.01 30.23 15.70
CA SER A 251 35.21 31.16 14.90
C SER A 251 36.12 32.05 14.04
N ILE A 252 35.57 32.73 13.01
CA ILE A 252 35.81 34.16 12.66
C ILE A 252 35.14 34.58 11.31
N SER A 253 34.31 35.62 11.43
CA SER A 253 34.03 36.82 10.60
C SER A 253 33.58 36.83 9.12
N SER A 254 32.77 37.85 8.89
CA SER A 254 32.01 38.41 7.76
C SER A 254 32.76 39.34 6.76
N GLY A 255 32.12 39.53 5.59
CA GLY A 255 32.18 40.72 4.71
C GLY A 255 32.88 40.49 3.36
N GLN A 256 32.55 41.12 2.21
CA GLN A 256 31.50 42.05 1.77
C GLN A 256 31.63 42.22 0.23
N ALA A 257 30.64 42.86 -0.41
CA ALA A 257 30.61 43.45 -1.78
C ALA A 257 30.34 42.52 -3.00
N ALA A 258 29.69 42.91 -4.10
CA ALA A 258 28.63 43.86 -4.50
C ALA A 258 28.70 43.97 -6.05
N GLU A 259 27.58 44.34 -6.68
CA GLU A 259 27.48 45.08 -7.95
C GLU A 259 27.40 44.31 -9.29
N SER A 260 26.19 44.29 -9.90
CA SER A 260 25.90 45.07 -11.12
C SER A 260 24.48 44.83 -11.65
N ALA A 261 23.85 45.94 -12.07
CA ALA A 261 22.45 46.08 -12.45
C ALA A 261 22.22 46.19 -13.97
N LYS A 262 20.93 46.26 -14.34
CA LYS A 262 20.29 46.86 -15.55
C LYS A 262 19.85 45.91 -16.68
N ASN A 263 18.54 45.78 -16.93
CA ASN A 263 17.75 46.76 -17.69
C ASN A 263 16.25 46.37 -17.77
N LEU A 264 15.38 47.37 -17.58
CA LEU A 264 13.96 47.41 -17.92
C LEU A 264 13.76 47.97 -19.35
N ARG A 265 12.66 47.60 -20.02
CA ARG A 265 11.86 48.41 -20.98
C ARG A 265 10.48 47.74 -21.18
N THR A 266 9.36 48.28 -20.64
CA THR A 266 8.40 49.29 -21.16
C THR A 266 7.35 48.79 -22.17
N ARG A 267 6.05 49.01 -21.84
CA ARG A 267 4.89 49.49 -22.67
C ARG A 267 3.58 48.83 -22.20
N GLU A 268 2.38 49.40 -22.27
CA GLU A 268 1.79 50.75 -22.36
C GLU A 268 0.28 50.56 -22.06
N SER A 269 -0.32 51.54 -21.40
CA SER A 269 -1.74 51.94 -21.29
C SER A 269 -2.85 51.25 -22.12
N SER A 270 -4.04 51.06 -21.51
CA SER A 270 -5.32 51.59 -22.02
C SER A 270 -6.44 51.56 -20.95
N ALA A 271 -7.30 52.58 -21.01
CA ALA A 271 -8.35 52.95 -20.05
C ALA A 271 -9.76 52.53 -20.53
N ALA A 272 -10.79 52.95 -19.75
CA ALA A 272 -12.25 52.98 -20.02
C ALA A 272 -13.05 51.82 -19.37
N LEU A 273 -14.23 51.96 -18.75
CA LEU A 273 -15.23 53.03 -18.61
C LEU A 273 -16.19 52.65 -17.44
N PHE A 274 -16.68 53.62 -16.67
CA PHE A 274 -17.83 53.50 -15.74
C PHE A 274 -19.17 53.51 -16.51
N PRO A 275 -20.31 53.06 -15.91
CA PRO A 275 -21.21 54.02 -15.26
C PRO A 275 -21.90 53.56 -13.96
N ARG A 276 -22.46 54.57 -13.28
CA ARG A 276 -23.14 54.68 -11.98
C ARG A 276 -24.60 54.17 -11.95
N GLN A 277 -25.14 54.06 -10.73
CA GLN A 277 -26.48 54.45 -10.18
C GLN A 277 -27.14 53.33 -9.34
N PHE A 278 -27.87 53.53 -8.22
CA PHE A 278 -28.51 54.68 -7.56
C PHE A 278 -28.72 54.41 -6.04
N ALA A 279 -28.99 55.49 -5.29
CA ALA A 279 -29.45 55.71 -3.90
C ALA A 279 -30.32 54.62 -3.23
N GLY A 280 -30.44 54.48 -1.89
CA GLY A 280 -30.27 55.40 -0.76
C GLY A 280 -31.58 55.46 0.04
N ALA A 281 -31.57 55.16 1.34
CA ALA A 281 -32.56 55.65 2.33
C ALA A 281 -32.14 55.26 3.76
N SER A 282 -31.84 56.28 4.56
CA SER A 282 -31.80 56.26 6.02
C SER A 282 -33.19 56.52 6.59
N LEU A 283 -33.51 55.98 7.77
CA LEU A 283 -34.45 56.62 8.70
C LEU A 283 -34.02 56.36 10.15
N SER A 284 -33.93 57.47 10.88
CA SER A 284 -33.59 57.65 12.29
C SER A 284 -34.83 58.07 13.10
N SER A 285 -34.88 57.74 14.40
CA SER A 285 -35.48 58.48 15.55
C SER A 285 -35.78 57.47 16.68
N SER A 286 -35.15 57.46 17.85
CA SER A 286 -35.03 58.41 18.99
C SER A 286 -36.05 58.16 20.12
N THR A 287 -35.53 57.60 21.23
CA THR A 287 -35.74 57.90 22.68
C THR A 287 -37.14 57.97 23.32
N SER A 288 -37.37 57.17 24.38
CA SER A 288 -37.52 57.62 25.80
C SER A 288 -38.36 56.68 26.67
N ASP A 289 -37.72 56.12 27.72
CA ASP A 289 -38.15 55.75 29.08
C ASP A 289 -39.59 55.27 29.41
N TYR A 290 -39.73 54.06 29.99
CA TYR A 290 -39.93 53.86 31.44
C TYR A 290 -40.09 52.37 31.83
N VAL A 291 -39.57 52.09 33.01
CA VAL A 291 -39.64 50.92 33.89
C VAL A 291 -40.99 50.17 33.89
N ASN A 292 -40.98 48.85 33.62
CA ASN A 292 -41.50 47.84 34.57
C ASN A 292 -41.24 46.41 34.09
N GLY A 293 -40.87 45.54 35.04
CA GLY A 293 -40.42 44.18 34.80
C GLY A 293 -41.45 43.29 34.11
N LYS A 294 -40.97 42.55 33.10
CA LYS A 294 -41.24 41.14 32.79
C LYS A 294 -40.43 40.78 31.55
N THR A 295 -39.55 39.80 31.68
CA THR A 295 -38.60 39.37 30.65
C THR A 295 -39.29 38.69 29.47
N LEU A 296 -38.60 38.79 28.34
CA LEU A 296 -38.90 38.42 26.95
C LEU A 296 -39.27 36.93 26.69
N GLU A 297 -39.66 36.16 27.70
CA GLU A 297 -39.97 34.72 27.57
C GLU A 297 -41.44 34.43 27.23
N ASP A 298 -42.37 35.37 27.45
CA ASP A 298 -43.79 35.13 27.18
C ASP A 298 -44.25 35.51 25.75
N THR A 299 -43.44 36.24 24.98
CA THR A 299 -43.81 36.66 23.61
C THR A 299 -43.30 35.68 22.53
N ILE A 300 -42.22 34.94 22.79
CA ILE A 300 -41.66 33.97 21.82
C ILE A 300 -42.43 32.63 21.82
N SER A 301 -43.22 32.35 22.87
CA SER A 301 -43.99 31.10 23.03
C SER A 301 -45.25 31.00 22.14
N ARG A 302 -45.68 32.07 21.46
CA ARG A 302 -46.89 32.05 20.60
C ARG A 302 -46.63 32.05 19.09
N GLN A 303 -45.45 32.46 18.60
CA GLN A 303 -45.13 32.40 17.17
C GLN A 303 -44.54 31.05 16.73
N ASN A 304 -43.86 30.30 17.61
CA ASN A 304 -43.28 29.00 17.26
C ASN A 304 -44.24 27.80 17.30
N ARG A 305 -45.48 27.95 17.79
CA ARG A 305 -46.51 26.88 17.76
C ARG A 305 -47.31 26.81 16.45
N LYS A 306 -47.17 27.77 15.54
CA LYS A 306 -47.78 27.71 14.20
C LYS A 306 -46.82 27.19 13.11
N ALA A 307 -45.50 27.32 13.28
CA ALA A 307 -44.51 26.79 12.35
C ALA A 307 -44.23 25.28 12.53
N THR A 308 -44.50 24.73 13.72
CA THR A 308 -44.31 23.30 14.03
C THR A 308 -45.50 22.41 13.62
N ARG A 309 -46.48 22.94 12.89
CA ARG A 309 -47.68 22.20 12.45
C ARG A 309 -47.80 22.02 10.92
N SER A 310 -46.86 22.51 10.11
CA SER A 310 -46.88 22.34 8.64
C SER A 310 -45.71 21.55 8.05
N LEU A 311 -44.93 20.83 8.86
CA LEU A 311 -43.91 19.87 8.39
C LEU A 311 -44.15 18.45 8.94
N ARG A 312 -45.41 18.11 9.19
CA ARG A 312 -45.88 16.71 9.26
C ARG A 312 -46.39 16.27 7.89
N SER A 313 -45.54 16.32 6.87
CA SER A 313 -45.79 15.61 5.61
C SER A 313 -44.99 14.31 5.63
N THR A 314 -45.69 13.22 5.94
CA THR A 314 -45.43 11.86 5.47
C THR A 314 -43.96 11.42 5.40
N TRP A 315 -43.32 11.24 6.56
CA TRP A 315 -42.32 10.18 6.65
C TRP A 315 -43.06 8.86 6.80
N HIS A 316 -43.31 8.21 5.67
CA HIS A 316 -43.50 6.77 5.69
C HIS A 316 -42.16 6.17 6.11
N PRO A 317 -42.11 5.27 7.10
CA PRO A 317 -40.94 4.44 7.27
C PRO A 317 -40.86 3.62 5.99
N VAL A 318 -39.98 4.01 5.06
CA VAL A 318 -39.42 3.03 4.14
C VAL A 318 -38.75 2.07 5.10
N LYS A 319 -39.37 0.91 5.32
CA LYS A 319 -38.64 -0.28 5.73
C LYS A 319 -37.63 -0.49 4.63
N ALA A 320 -36.48 0.18 4.74
CA ALA A 320 -35.27 -0.32 4.13
C ALA A 320 -35.05 -1.63 4.87
N GLN A 321 -35.66 -2.70 4.34
CA GLN A 321 -35.00 -3.99 4.37
C GLN A 321 -33.56 -3.65 3.97
N ALA A 322 -32.62 -3.87 4.89
CA ALA A 322 -31.25 -4.02 4.45
C ALA A 322 -31.32 -5.20 3.50
N GLU A 323 -31.50 -4.92 2.21
CA GLU A 323 -31.21 -5.89 1.18
C GLU A 323 -29.77 -6.29 1.48
N VAL A 324 -29.61 -7.54 1.91
CA VAL A 324 -28.32 -8.19 1.86
C VAL A 324 -27.91 -8.00 0.42
N VAL A 325 -26.93 -7.12 0.16
CA VAL A 325 -26.37 -6.99 -1.17
C VAL A 325 -25.81 -8.37 -1.47
N GLU A 326 -26.56 -9.16 -2.24
CA GLU A 326 -26.12 -10.48 -2.63
C GLU A 326 -24.79 -10.31 -3.36
N LYS A 327 -23.81 -11.12 -2.98
CA LYS A 327 -22.53 -11.12 -3.69
C LYS A 327 -22.86 -11.42 -5.16
N PRO A 328 -22.37 -10.63 -6.13
CA PRO A 328 -22.75 -10.80 -7.53
C PRO A 328 -22.22 -12.09 -8.17
N TRP A 329 -21.41 -12.87 -7.45
CA TRP A 329 -20.83 -14.13 -7.92
C TRP A 329 -21.16 -15.30 -7.00
N LYS A 330 -21.17 -16.51 -7.59
CA LYS A 330 -21.38 -17.76 -6.86
C LYS A 330 -20.15 -18.10 -6.02
N MET A 331 -20.39 -18.46 -4.78
CA MET A 331 -19.36 -18.87 -3.83
C MET A 331 -19.49 -20.37 -3.56
N SER A 332 -18.38 -21.10 -3.60
CA SER A 332 -18.29 -22.49 -3.16
C SER A 332 -17.08 -22.69 -2.26
N ASP A 333 -17.11 -23.72 -1.42
CA ASP A 333 -15.95 -24.05 -0.59
C ASP A 333 -14.77 -24.46 -1.48
N ALA A 334 -13.58 -24.01 -1.10
CA ALA A 334 -12.32 -24.40 -1.74
C ALA A 334 -11.23 -24.62 -0.70
N ARG A 335 -10.23 -25.40 -1.09
CA ARG A 335 -9.07 -25.74 -0.28
C ARG A 335 -7.79 -25.48 -1.05
N LEU A 336 -6.84 -24.81 -0.41
CA LEU A 336 -5.44 -24.77 -0.79
C LEU A 336 -4.67 -25.72 0.12
N VAL A 337 -4.02 -26.72 -0.47
CA VAL A 337 -3.19 -27.70 0.23
C VAL A 337 -1.77 -27.62 -0.29
N LEU A 338 -0.76 -27.55 0.57
CA LEU A 338 0.66 -27.56 0.18
C LEU A 338 1.29 -28.93 0.45
N GLU A 339 2.39 -29.23 -0.24
CA GLU A 339 3.13 -30.49 -0.13
C GLU A 339 3.68 -30.80 1.27
N ASP A 340 3.82 -29.76 2.10
CA ASP A 340 4.24 -29.84 3.50
C ASP A 340 3.10 -30.20 4.47
N GLY A 341 1.87 -30.34 3.97
CA GLY A 341 0.67 -30.64 4.74
C GLY A 341 -0.08 -29.42 5.25
N SER A 342 0.31 -28.20 4.89
CA SER A 342 -0.41 -26.98 5.25
C SER A 342 -1.71 -26.87 4.46
N ILE A 343 -2.82 -26.53 5.13
CA ILE A 343 -4.16 -26.50 4.53
C ILE A 343 -4.86 -25.20 4.90
N TRP A 344 -5.39 -24.51 3.89
CA TRP A 344 -6.25 -23.35 4.05
C TRP A 344 -7.59 -23.59 3.38
N LYS A 345 -8.67 -23.30 4.10
CA LYS A 345 -10.04 -23.32 3.59
C LYS A 345 -10.46 -21.89 3.27
N GLY A 346 -11.10 -21.72 2.13
CA GLY A 346 -11.57 -20.43 1.68
C GLY A 346 -12.77 -20.57 0.77
N THR A 347 -13.03 -19.51 0.02
CA THR A 347 -14.17 -19.46 -0.88
C THR A 347 -13.69 -19.28 -2.30
N ALA A 348 -14.15 -20.18 -3.17
CA ALA A 348 -13.82 -20.18 -4.58
C ALA A 348 -14.49 -19.01 -5.32
N PHE A 349 -13.79 -18.50 -6.33
CA PHE A 349 -14.32 -17.63 -7.38
C PHE A 349 -13.58 -17.95 -8.69
N GLY A 350 -14.11 -17.49 -9.83
CA GLY A 350 -13.59 -17.92 -11.13
C GLY A 350 -13.97 -19.37 -11.44
N ALA A 351 -13.08 -20.10 -12.12
CA ALA A 351 -13.30 -21.47 -12.52
C ALA A 351 -13.35 -22.45 -11.33
N LYS A 352 -13.97 -23.62 -11.57
CA LYS A 352 -14.04 -24.74 -10.63
C LYS A 352 -13.18 -25.90 -11.12
N GLY A 353 -12.65 -26.70 -10.20
CA GLY A 353 -11.83 -27.85 -10.54
C GLY A 353 -10.82 -28.18 -9.46
N THR A 354 -9.72 -28.81 -9.91
CA THR A 354 -8.53 -29.11 -9.10
C THR A 354 -7.32 -28.72 -9.93
N GLN A 355 -6.44 -27.90 -9.35
CA GLN A 355 -5.30 -27.33 -10.04
C GLN A 355 -4.04 -27.43 -9.18
N VAL A 356 -2.97 -27.98 -9.74
CA VAL A 356 -1.66 -28.19 -9.06
C VAL A 356 -0.63 -27.17 -9.56
N GLY A 357 0.23 -26.68 -8.66
CA GLY A 357 1.19 -25.61 -8.96
C GLY A 357 2.25 -25.30 -7.93
N GLU A 358 3.32 -24.66 -8.36
CA GLU A 358 4.25 -23.97 -7.47
C GLU A 358 3.56 -22.73 -6.86
N VAL A 359 3.56 -22.59 -5.54
CA VAL A 359 2.96 -21.45 -4.85
C VAL A 359 4.01 -20.39 -4.59
N VAL A 360 3.78 -19.19 -5.11
CA VAL A 360 4.62 -18.01 -4.91
C VAL A 360 3.81 -16.89 -4.27
N PHE A 361 4.43 -15.78 -3.91
CA PHE A 361 3.70 -14.59 -3.47
C PHE A 361 4.25 -13.38 -4.21
N ASN A 362 3.42 -12.36 -4.44
CA ASN A 362 3.82 -11.14 -5.12
C ASN A 362 3.48 -9.93 -4.24
N THR A 363 4.45 -9.04 -4.04
CA THR A 363 4.32 -7.87 -3.16
C THR A 363 3.75 -6.63 -3.86
N SER A 364 3.46 -6.71 -5.16
CA SER A 364 2.83 -5.61 -5.90
C SER A 364 1.44 -5.30 -5.33
N LEU A 365 1.23 -4.06 -4.90
CA LEU A 365 -0.05 -3.58 -4.34
C LEU A 365 -1.03 -3.15 -5.43
N THR A 366 -0.49 -2.68 -6.54
CA THR A 366 -1.18 -2.33 -7.77
C THR A 366 -0.64 -3.24 -8.87
N GLY A 367 -1.42 -3.48 -9.91
CA GLY A 367 -1.04 -4.39 -10.98
C GLY A 367 -1.87 -5.65 -11.03
N PHE A 368 -2.99 -5.67 -10.29
CA PHE A 368 -3.99 -6.73 -10.33
C PHE A 368 -5.36 -6.13 -10.69
N SER A 369 -6.20 -6.89 -11.38
CA SER A 369 -7.57 -6.43 -11.66
C SER A 369 -8.42 -6.44 -10.41
N ASP A 370 -9.12 -5.32 -10.24
CA ASP A 370 -9.94 -4.90 -9.11
C ASP A 370 -9.18 -4.34 -7.90
N TYR A 371 -9.66 -3.14 -7.54
CA TYR A 371 -9.19 -2.27 -6.48
C TYR A 371 -9.39 -2.94 -5.13
N ASP A 372 -8.38 -3.66 -4.69
CA ASP A 372 -8.47 -4.36 -3.43
C ASP A 372 -7.64 -3.72 -2.32
N ARG A 373 -8.33 -3.58 -1.19
CA ARG A 373 -7.75 -3.38 0.13
C ARG A 373 -7.18 -4.69 0.66
N ALA A 374 -6.35 -5.39 -0.11
CA ALA A 374 -5.50 -6.41 0.47
C ALA A 374 -4.05 -5.96 0.42
N PHE A 375 -3.45 -5.99 1.59
CA PHE A 375 -2.14 -5.43 1.84
C PHE A 375 -1.01 -6.39 1.40
N ILE A 376 -1.31 -7.65 1.06
CA ILE A 376 -0.37 -8.69 0.58
C ILE A 376 -1.18 -9.78 -0.15
N TRP A 377 -0.72 -10.23 -1.32
CA TRP A 377 -1.33 -11.33 -2.09
C TRP A 377 -0.40 -12.53 -2.26
N VAL A 378 -1.00 -13.70 -2.43
CA VAL A 378 -0.29 -14.95 -2.72
C VAL A 378 -0.77 -15.42 -4.09
N MET A 379 0.13 -15.96 -4.91
CA MET A 379 -0.22 -16.48 -6.22
C MET A 379 0.12 -17.95 -6.26
N MET A 380 -0.79 -18.79 -6.72
CA MET A 380 -0.40 -20.13 -7.12
C MET A 380 0.02 -20.08 -8.58
N VAL A 381 1.32 -20.26 -8.82
CA VAL A 381 1.85 -20.61 -10.14
C VAL A 381 1.53 -22.08 -10.41
N ALA A 382 0.27 -22.32 -10.71
CA ALA A 382 -0.13 -23.56 -11.33
C ALA A 382 0.41 -23.64 -12.75
N VAL A 383 1.38 -24.52 -12.95
CA VAL A 383 1.97 -24.70 -14.27
C VAL A 383 1.09 -25.62 -15.09
N GLY A 384 0.24 -24.97 -15.87
CA GLY A 384 0.22 -25.16 -17.33
C GLY A 384 0.68 -23.91 -18.09
N LEU A 385 0.94 -22.79 -17.40
CA LEU A 385 1.04 -21.47 -18.01
C LEU A 385 1.99 -20.56 -17.19
N GLY A 386 2.79 -19.74 -17.89
CA GLY A 386 3.84 -18.89 -17.29
C GLY A 386 3.33 -17.60 -16.65
N THR A 387 3.97 -17.06 -15.61
CA THR A 387 3.51 -15.78 -15.06
C THR A 387 3.86 -14.60 -15.96
N VAL A 388 2.89 -14.17 -16.76
CA VAL A 388 2.68 -12.76 -17.15
C VAL A 388 1.38 -12.35 -16.46
N VAL A 389 1.48 -11.76 -15.27
CA VAL A 389 0.32 -11.13 -14.63
C VAL A 389 0.44 -9.65 -14.90
N SER A 390 -0.41 -9.21 -15.82
CA SER A 390 -0.79 -7.81 -15.87
C SER A 390 -2.05 -7.64 -15.06
N GLY A 391 -2.18 -6.47 -14.45
CA GLY A 391 -3.44 -6.05 -13.89
C GLY A 391 -3.49 -4.55 -13.93
N HIS A 392 -4.64 -4.06 -14.34
CA HIS A 392 -5.66 -3.47 -13.48
C HIS A 392 -7.01 -3.84 -14.12
N GLY A 393 -8.14 -3.34 -13.58
CA GLY A 393 -9.52 -3.73 -13.92
C GLY A 393 -9.71 -4.37 -15.30
N MET A 394 -10.23 -5.59 -15.33
CA MET A 394 -10.29 -6.36 -16.57
C MET A 394 -11.19 -5.65 -17.58
N VAL A 395 -10.52 -5.09 -18.59
CA VAL A 395 -11.10 -4.58 -19.82
C VAL A 395 -11.13 -5.75 -20.81
N ASP A 396 -12.30 -5.97 -21.41
CA ASP A 396 -12.71 -7.11 -22.24
C ASP A 396 -11.69 -7.56 -23.33
N HIS A 397 -11.90 -8.80 -23.77
CA HIS A 397 -11.25 -9.65 -24.77
C HIS A 397 -11.30 -9.17 -26.22
N HIS A 398 -11.50 -7.88 -26.46
CA HIS A 398 -10.99 -7.36 -27.73
C HIS A 398 -9.49 -7.22 -27.59
N ALA A 399 -8.73 -7.50 -28.65
CA ALA A 399 -7.27 -7.39 -28.70
C ALA A 399 -6.71 -5.98 -28.37
N GLU A 400 -7.54 -5.08 -27.82
CA GLU A 400 -7.38 -3.64 -27.65
C GLU A 400 -7.47 -3.19 -26.17
N SER A 401 -7.54 -4.12 -25.21
CA SER A 401 -7.35 -3.81 -23.80
C SER A 401 -5.88 -3.45 -23.54
N SER A 402 -5.60 -2.16 -23.24
CA SER A 402 -4.24 -1.64 -23.02
C SER A 402 -3.49 -2.33 -21.88
N ASP A 403 -4.21 -2.95 -20.94
CA ASP A 403 -3.64 -3.53 -19.72
C ASP A 403 -3.26 -4.99 -19.86
N VAL A 404 -3.66 -5.69 -20.93
CA VAL A 404 -3.33 -7.10 -21.12
C VAL A 404 -1.94 -7.23 -21.73
N GLU A 405 -1.04 -7.94 -21.06
CA GLU A 405 0.37 -8.09 -21.45
C GLU A 405 0.68 -9.33 -22.29
N SER A 406 -0.31 -10.18 -22.54
CA SER A 406 -0.14 -11.45 -23.23
C SER A 406 -1.34 -11.81 -24.11
N LYS A 407 -1.23 -12.87 -24.92
CA LYS A 407 -2.35 -13.37 -25.74
C LYS A 407 -3.50 -14.00 -24.94
N GLN A 408 -3.23 -14.42 -23.70
CA GLN A 408 -4.18 -15.04 -22.78
C GLN A 408 -3.71 -14.89 -21.33
N CYS A 409 -4.61 -15.11 -20.37
CA CYS A 409 -4.25 -15.24 -18.96
C CYS A 409 -3.44 -16.52 -18.75
N PHE A 410 -2.21 -16.37 -18.28
CA PHE A 410 -1.32 -17.49 -18.01
C PHE A 410 -1.22 -17.83 -16.51
N LEU A 411 -2.09 -17.25 -15.69
CA LEU A 411 -2.14 -17.56 -14.26
C LEU A 411 -2.73 -18.94 -14.04
N GLY A 412 -2.06 -19.76 -13.22
CA GLY A 412 -2.58 -21.07 -12.84
C GLY A 412 -3.73 -20.99 -11.84
N ALA A 413 -3.55 -20.23 -10.75
CA ALA A 413 -4.61 -19.91 -9.80
C ALA A 413 -4.29 -18.67 -8.96
N LEU A 414 -5.34 -18.02 -8.46
CA LEU A 414 -5.25 -16.80 -7.67
C LEU A 414 -5.60 -17.02 -6.19
N VAL A 415 -4.73 -16.59 -5.26
CA VAL A 415 -4.94 -16.76 -3.81
C VAL A 415 -4.98 -15.41 -3.09
N ILE A 416 -6.18 -15.02 -2.64
CA ILE A 416 -6.41 -13.67 -2.15
C ILE A 416 -6.99 -13.62 -0.75
N ARG A 417 -6.73 -12.53 -0.03
CA ARG A 417 -7.29 -12.33 1.32
C ARG A 417 -8.76 -11.95 1.25
N ASN A 418 -9.11 -11.05 0.34
CA ASN A 418 -10.45 -10.51 0.20
C ASN A 418 -10.71 -10.26 -1.28
N LEU A 419 -11.98 -10.40 -1.69
CA LEU A 419 -12.45 -10.14 -3.04
C LEU A 419 -13.48 -9.01 -2.96
N SER A 420 -13.24 -7.91 -3.67
CA SER A 420 -14.12 -6.73 -3.63
C SER A 420 -15.54 -7.03 -4.12
N ILE A 421 -16.55 -6.64 -3.33
CA ILE A 421 -18.01 -6.78 -3.62
C ILE A 421 -18.44 -6.03 -4.88
N SER A 422 -17.71 -4.98 -5.25
CA SER A 422 -17.98 -4.20 -6.45
C SER A 422 -16.71 -3.78 -7.17
N VAL A 423 -16.87 -3.53 -8.47
CA VAL A 423 -15.84 -2.98 -9.34
C VAL A 423 -16.11 -1.50 -9.55
N SER A 424 -15.11 -0.65 -9.35
CA SER A 424 -15.28 0.81 -9.47
C SER A 424 -14.06 1.45 -10.11
N ASN A 425 -14.02 1.37 -11.44
CA ASN A 425 -13.03 2.06 -12.24
C ASN A 425 -13.64 2.43 -13.60
N TRP A 426 -13.30 3.62 -14.12
CA TRP A 426 -13.83 4.09 -15.41
C TRP A 426 -13.41 3.23 -16.60
N ARG A 427 -12.33 2.45 -16.46
CA ARG A 427 -11.80 1.52 -17.47
C ARG A 427 -12.38 0.12 -17.34
N ALA A 428 -12.93 -0.23 -16.17
CA ALA A 428 -13.37 -1.59 -15.91
C ALA A 428 -14.55 -1.96 -16.82
N THR A 429 -14.49 -3.14 -17.43
CA THR A 429 -15.61 -3.69 -18.21
C THR A 429 -16.15 -4.99 -17.63
N LYS A 430 -15.36 -5.69 -16.80
CA LYS A 430 -15.73 -6.94 -16.13
C LYS A 430 -15.19 -6.97 -14.71
N SER A 431 -15.79 -7.82 -13.88
CA SER A 431 -15.25 -8.19 -12.58
C SER A 431 -14.16 -9.25 -12.68
N LEU A 432 -13.29 -9.28 -11.68
CA LEU A 432 -12.25 -10.29 -11.56
C LEU A 432 -12.80 -11.74 -11.60
N PRO A 433 -13.88 -12.11 -10.89
CA PRO A 433 -14.45 -13.46 -10.99
C PRO A 433 -14.88 -13.83 -12.41
N GLU A 434 -15.57 -12.94 -13.11
CA GLU A 434 -16.01 -13.17 -14.49
C GLU A 434 -14.80 -13.38 -15.41
N TYR A 435 -13.77 -12.55 -15.28
CA TYR A 435 -12.56 -12.68 -16.07
C TYR A 435 -11.83 -14.01 -15.82
N LEU A 436 -11.69 -14.44 -14.56
CA LEU A 436 -11.03 -15.71 -14.25
C LEU A 436 -11.87 -16.90 -14.75
N GLU A 437 -13.20 -16.84 -14.63
CA GLU A 437 -14.08 -17.90 -15.16
C GLU A 437 -13.98 -18.02 -16.68
N GLU A 438 -13.96 -16.90 -17.41
CA GLU A 438 -13.77 -16.87 -18.87
C GLU A 438 -12.44 -17.47 -19.33
N HIS A 439 -11.39 -17.33 -18.50
CA HIS A 439 -10.06 -17.88 -18.77
C HIS A 439 -9.84 -19.27 -18.17
N ASN A 440 -10.87 -19.87 -17.57
CA ASN A 440 -10.76 -21.14 -16.87
C ASN A 440 -9.67 -21.15 -15.77
N VAL A 441 -9.52 -20.02 -15.07
CA VAL A 441 -8.56 -19.84 -13.95
C VAL A 441 -9.31 -19.90 -12.63
N MET A 442 -8.77 -20.66 -11.67
CA MET A 442 -9.36 -20.78 -10.34
C MET A 442 -8.89 -19.65 -9.43
N GLY A 443 -9.79 -19.14 -8.60
CA GLY A 443 -9.50 -18.20 -7.52
C GLY A 443 -9.98 -18.70 -6.17
N ILE A 444 -9.25 -18.40 -5.09
CA ILE A 444 -9.67 -18.65 -3.71
C ILE A 444 -9.47 -17.41 -2.85
N ALA A 445 -10.52 -17.00 -2.15
CA ALA A 445 -10.57 -15.83 -1.28
C ALA A 445 -10.75 -16.21 0.18
N ASN A 446 -10.61 -15.23 1.08
CA ASN A 446 -10.75 -15.38 2.54
C ASN A 446 -9.61 -16.16 3.22
N LEU A 447 -8.42 -16.17 2.61
CA LEU A 447 -7.25 -16.82 3.19
C LEU A 447 -6.38 -15.81 3.95
N ASP A 448 -5.73 -16.25 5.03
CA ASP A 448 -4.64 -15.49 5.62
C ASP A 448 -3.40 -15.54 4.72
N THR A 449 -3.39 -14.70 3.68
CA THR A 449 -2.30 -14.60 2.71
C THR A 449 -0.97 -14.25 3.38
N ARG A 450 -0.99 -13.52 4.50
CA ARG A 450 0.23 -13.22 5.27
C ARG A 450 0.84 -14.47 5.89
N SER A 451 0.01 -15.39 6.42
CA SER A 451 0.49 -16.68 6.94
C SER A 451 1.17 -17.51 5.84
N ILE A 452 0.57 -17.54 4.64
CA ILE A 452 1.11 -18.28 3.50
C ILE A 452 2.41 -17.63 3.00
N THR A 453 2.47 -16.30 2.86
CA THR A 453 3.69 -15.59 2.48
C THR A 453 4.83 -15.86 3.46
N LYS A 454 4.57 -15.86 4.77
CA LYS A 454 5.59 -16.21 5.78
C LYS A 454 6.10 -17.63 5.60
N ARG A 455 5.17 -18.58 5.39
CA ARG A 455 5.49 -19.99 5.13
C ARG A 455 6.42 -20.14 3.93
N LEU A 456 6.05 -19.56 2.79
CA LEU A 456 6.85 -19.61 1.56
C LEU A 456 8.22 -18.92 1.70
N ARG A 457 8.30 -17.86 2.50
CA ARG A 457 9.59 -17.19 2.78
C ARG A 457 10.51 -18.05 3.67
N GLU A 458 9.93 -18.78 4.61
CA GLU A 458 10.66 -19.63 5.57
C GLU A 458 11.10 -20.97 4.97
N ASP A 459 10.26 -21.62 4.17
CA ASP A 459 10.52 -22.95 3.63
C ASP A 459 10.89 -22.94 2.14
N GLY A 460 10.61 -21.83 1.44
CA GLY A 460 10.77 -21.68 0.01
C GLY A 460 9.46 -21.80 -0.77
N SER A 461 9.53 -21.66 -2.08
CA SER A 461 8.39 -21.94 -2.98
C SER A 461 8.01 -23.41 -2.84
N LEU A 462 6.75 -23.68 -2.50
CA LEU A 462 6.21 -25.03 -2.27
C LEU A 462 5.23 -25.41 -3.36
N ILE A 463 5.09 -26.70 -3.63
CA ILE A 463 4.00 -27.18 -4.50
C ILE A 463 2.69 -27.20 -3.71
N GLY A 464 1.60 -26.81 -4.36
CA GLY A 464 0.26 -26.82 -3.80
C GLY A 464 -0.82 -27.19 -4.78
N VAL A 465 -1.96 -27.61 -4.24
CA VAL A 465 -3.19 -27.96 -4.94
C VAL A 465 -4.32 -27.05 -4.48
N LEU A 466 -4.95 -26.35 -5.41
CA LEU A 466 -6.21 -25.65 -5.20
C LEU A 466 -7.34 -26.52 -5.73
N THR A 467 -8.34 -26.80 -4.90
CA THR A 467 -9.50 -27.60 -5.33
C THR A 467 -10.83 -27.06 -4.79
N THR A 468 -11.87 -27.18 -5.61
CA THR A 468 -13.29 -27.06 -5.21
C THR A 468 -13.98 -28.42 -5.03
N ASP A 469 -13.26 -29.52 -5.27
CA ASP A 469 -13.79 -30.86 -5.13
C ASP A 469 -13.75 -31.28 -3.65
N SER A 470 -14.93 -31.42 -3.04
CA SER A 470 -15.08 -31.85 -1.65
C SER A 470 -14.92 -33.36 -1.45
N SER A 471 -14.87 -34.15 -2.54
CA SER A 471 -14.73 -35.61 -2.46
C SER A 471 -13.27 -36.06 -2.24
N LEU A 472 -12.29 -35.22 -2.60
CA LEU A 472 -10.87 -35.50 -2.40
C LEU A 472 -10.48 -35.34 -0.92
N SER A 473 -9.78 -36.32 -0.36
CA SER A 473 -9.19 -36.24 0.98
C SER A 473 -8.00 -35.28 1.01
N ASP A 474 -7.67 -34.79 2.20
CA ASP A 474 -6.51 -33.91 2.37
C ASP A 474 -5.21 -34.69 2.08
N GLU A 475 -5.15 -35.98 2.42
CA GLU A 475 -4.03 -36.88 2.13
C GLU A 475 -3.79 -37.08 0.62
N GLU A 476 -4.86 -37.28 -0.17
CA GLU A 476 -4.76 -37.38 -1.64
C GLU A 476 -4.21 -36.09 -2.27
N LEU A 477 -4.62 -34.94 -1.73
CA LEU A 477 -4.16 -33.63 -2.22
C LEU A 477 -2.69 -33.38 -1.86
N ILE A 478 -2.24 -33.75 -0.66
CA ILE A 478 -0.84 -33.66 -0.25
C ILE A 478 0.03 -34.57 -1.13
N GLU A 479 -0.40 -35.80 -1.38
CA GLU A 479 0.33 -36.73 -2.25
C GLU A 479 0.39 -36.20 -3.69
N SER A 480 -0.71 -35.64 -4.19
CA SER A 480 -0.73 -34.98 -5.50
C SER A 480 0.26 -33.82 -5.57
N ALA A 481 0.37 -32.98 -4.53
CA ALA A 481 1.36 -31.91 -4.47
C ALA A 481 2.80 -32.45 -4.52
N ARG A 482 3.11 -33.45 -3.69
CA ARG A 482 4.45 -34.07 -3.60
C ARG A 482 4.88 -34.79 -4.88
N SER A 483 3.93 -35.33 -5.62
CA SER A 483 4.20 -36.06 -6.86
C SER A 483 4.52 -35.15 -8.05
N TRP A 484 4.37 -33.83 -7.90
CA TRP A 484 4.49 -32.87 -8.98
C TRP A 484 5.76 -32.02 -8.82
N ASP A 485 6.51 -31.83 -9.92
CA ASP A 485 7.70 -30.96 -9.95
C ASP A 485 7.65 -30.00 -11.15
N ILE A 486 8.17 -28.79 -10.98
CA ILE A 486 8.35 -27.77 -12.04
C ILE A 486 9.75 -27.82 -12.66
N VAL A 487 10.75 -28.27 -11.90
CA VAL A 487 12.16 -28.22 -12.29
C VAL A 487 12.38 -29.08 -13.53
N GLY A 488 13.10 -28.55 -14.52
CA GLY A 488 13.39 -29.25 -15.77
C GLY A 488 12.23 -29.35 -16.78
N LYS A 489 11.08 -28.69 -16.55
CA LYS A 489 9.99 -28.63 -17.53
C LYS A 489 10.12 -27.40 -18.43
N ASP A 490 10.09 -27.62 -19.74
CA ASP A 490 10.03 -26.54 -20.74
C ASP A 490 8.61 -25.93 -20.77
N LEU A 491 8.48 -24.74 -20.19
CA LEU A 491 7.24 -23.97 -20.18
C LEU A 491 7.17 -22.94 -21.32
N ILE A 492 8.31 -22.65 -21.96
CA ILE A 492 8.42 -21.70 -23.07
C ILE A 492 7.64 -22.22 -24.28
N SER A 493 7.78 -23.52 -24.57
CA SER A 493 7.10 -24.18 -25.69
C SER A 493 5.57 -24.01 -25.66
N GLY A 494 4.96 -23.96 -24.47
CA GLY A 494 3.51 -23.78 -24.29
C GLY A 494 3.03 -22.33 -24.44
N VAL A 495 3.92 -21.35 -24.35
CA VAL A 495 3.55 -19.92 -24.37
C VAL A 495 3.99 -19.17 -25.62
N SER A 496 5.07 -19.64 -26.26
CA SER A 496 5.63 -19.10 -27.52
C SER A 496 4.57 -18.95 -28.63
N CYS A 497 4.79 -18.01 -29.53
CA CYS A 497 4.08 -17.96 -30.80
C CYS A 497 4.45 -19.16 -31.67
N THR A 498 3.54 -19.53 -32.58
CA THR A 498 3.72 -20.68 -33.49
C THR A 498 4.40 -20.28 -34.80
N GLU A 499 4.20 -19.04 -35.24
CA GLU A 499 4.75 -18.49 -36.48
C GLU A 499 5.31 -17.08 -36.23
N PRO A 500 6.31 -16.64 -37.02
CA PRO A 500 6.80 -15.27 -36.95
C PRO A 500 5.72 -14.24 -37.26
N TYR A 501 5.72 -13.11 -36.55
CA TYR A 501 4.82 -12.00 -36.81
C TYR A 501 5.49 -10.64 -36.57
N GLU A 502 4.92 -9.58 -37.13
CA GLU A 502 5.37 -8.21 -36.89
C GLU A 502 4.46 -7.54 -35.86
N TRP A 503 5.05 -6.97 -34.81
CA TRP A 503 4.31 -6.19 -33.82
C TRP A 503 4.16 -4.75 -34.30
N LYS A 504 2.94 -4.21 -34.24
CA LYS A 504 2.58 -2.91 -34.83
C LYS A 504 1.92 -1.93 -33.86
N GLU A 505 1.61 -2.36 -32.63
CA GLU A 505 0.96 -1.50 -31.66
C GLU A 505 1.98 -0.62 -30.92
N ASN A 506 1.70 0.69 -30.90
CA ASN A 506 2.48 1.67 -30.16
C ASN A 506 2.02 1.78 -28.70
N THR A 507 2.88 2.34 -27.85
CA THR A 507 2.44 2.91 -26.56
C THR A 507 1.43 4.03 -26.85
N ASN A 508 0.25 3.99 -26.22
CA ASN A 508 -0.73 5.07 -26.35
C ASN A 508 -0.15 6.36 -25.76
N GLU A 509 -0.40 7.51 -26.39
CA GLU A 509 0.14 8.82 -25.98
C GLU A 509 -0.09 9.13 -24.50
N GLN A 510 -1.27 8.78 -23.96
CA GLN A 510 -1.61 9.02 -22.54
C GLN A 510 -0.79 8.18 -21.55
N TRP A 511 -0.14 7.11 -22.05
CA TRP A 511 0.67 6.18 -21.28
C TRP A 511 2.15 6.23 -21.68
N GLU A 512 2.53 7.14 -22.58
CA GLU A 512 3.94 7.36 -22.89
C GLU A 512 4.56 8.23 -21.79
N PHE A 513 5.66 7.75 -21.23
CA PHE A 513 6.32 8.36 -20.07
C PHE A 513 7.80 8.59 -20.29
N SER A 514 8.36 8.21 -21.45
CA SER A 514 9.77 8.47 -21.71
C SER A 514 9.96 9.94 -22.08
N PRO A 515 10.73 10.72 -21.29
CA PRO A 515 11.07 12.09 -21.62
C PRO A 515 12.07 12.20 -22.78
N LEU A 516 12.60 11.06 -23.25
CA LEU A 516 13.63 10.95 -24.29
C LEU A 516 13.04 10.61 -25.66
N VAL A 517 11.74 10.36 -25.76
CA VAL A 517 11.04 10.16 -27.03
C VAL A 517 10.65 11.53 -27.56
N PRO A 518 11.20 12.00 -28.70
CA PRO A 518 10.74 13.24 -29.32
C PRO A 518 9.26 13.09 -29.72
N ASP A 519 8.52 14.21 -29.69
CA ASP A 519 7.13 14.30 -30.16
C ASP A 519 6.92 13.41 -31.39
N GLY A 520 5.95 12.52 -31.28
CA GLY A 520 5.79 11.34 -32.11
C GLY A 520 6.08 11.56 -33.59
N ASN A 521 6.61 10.49 -34.21
CA ASN A 521 6.75 10.29 -35.66
C ASN A 521 8.16 10.50 -36.26
N SER A 522 9.22 9.96 -35.62
CA SER A 522 10.40 9.53 -36.40
C SER A 522 10.23 8.05 -36.74
N GLY A 523 10.00 7.71 -38.01
CA GLY A 523 9.80 6.33 -38.45
C GLY A 523 10.88 5.34 -37.94
N ALA A 524 10.57 4.05 -37.95
CA ALA A 524 11.45 3.02 -37.38
C ALA A 524 12.88 3.11 -37.91
N LYS A 525 13.84 3.26 -36.98
CA LYS A 525 15.28 3.41 -37.26
C LYS A 525 16.00 2.07 -37.28
N PHE A 526 15.51 1.11 -36.49
CA PHE A 526 16.16 -0.17 -36.27
C PHE A 526 15.20 -1.33 -36.50
N HIS A 527 15.70 -2.45 -37.02
CA HIS A 527 14.96 -3.72 -37.05
C HIS A 527 15.44 -4.65 -35.94
N VAL A 528 14.58 -4.94 -34.98
CA VAL A 528 14.84 -5.89 -33.89
C VAL A 528 14.08 -7.19 -34.14
N VAL A 529 14.77 -8.32 -34.03
CA VAL A 529 14.14 -9.65 -34.00
C VAL A 529 14.05 -10.12 -32.55
N ALA A 530 12.84 -10.41 -32.07
CA ALA A 530 12.57 -10.80 -30.69
C ALA A 530 12.16 -12.28 -30.61
N TYR A 531 12.88 -13.08 -29.84
CA TYR A 531 12.46 -14.44 -29.49
C TYR A 531 11.30 -14.39 -28.51
N ASP A 532 10.19 -15.06 -28.84
CA ASP A 532 9.04 -15.21 -27.96
C ASP A 532 9.25 -16.37 -26.98
N PHE A 533 9.68 -16.03 -25.77
CA PHE A 533 9.79 -16.97 -24.67
C PHE A 533 8.56 -16.89 -23.73
N GLY A 534 7.49 -16.23 -24.15
CA GLY A 534 6.43 -15.72 -23.29
C GLY A 534 6.48 -14.19 -23.20
N ILE A 535 6.79 -13.53 -24.32
CA ILE A 535 7.09 -12.09 -24.36
C ILE A 535 5.90 -11.26 -23.89
N LYS A 536 6.17 -10.29 -23.01
CA LYS A 536 5.22 -9.27 -22.61
C LYS A 536 5.04 -8.21 -23.69
N ARG A 537 3.78 -7.82 -23.94
CA ARG A 537 3.44 -6.79 -24.94
C ARG A 537 4.13 -5.47 -24.67
N ASN A 538 4.30 -5.07 -23.41
CA ASN A 538 4.93 -3.79 -23.10
C ASN A 538 6.42 -3.75 -23.48
N ILE A 539 7.13 -4.89 -23.49
CA ILE A 539 8.51 -4.94 -24.02
C ILE A 539 8.53 -4.45 -25.47
N MET A 540 7.57 -4.91 -26.28
CA MET A 540 7.46 -4.52 -27.68
C MET A 540 7.02 -3.07 -27.83
N ARG A 541 6.07 -2.60 -27.02
CA ARG A 541 5.64 -1.19 -27.00
C ARG A 541 6.80 -0.26 -26.66
N ARG A 542 7.61 -0.58 -25.63
CA ARG A 542 8.80 0.20 -25.25
C ARG A 542 9.86 0.21 -26.34
N LEU A 543 10.17 -0.93 -26.94
CA LEU A 543 11.13 -0.99 -28.06
C LEU A 543 10.68 -0.13 -29.25
N ILE A 544 9.39 -0.10 -29.58
CA ILE A 544 8.87 0.82 -30.62
C ILE A 544 9.02 2.28 -30.20
N SER A 545 8.71 2.64 -28.95
CA SER A 545 8.93 3.99 -28.42
C SER A 545 10.40 4.43 -28.59
N HIS A 546 11.35 3.49 -28.52
CA HIS A 546 12.78 3.71 -28.77
C HIS A 546 13.21 3.54 -30.24
N GLY A 547 12.26 3.57 -31.19
CA GLY A 547 12.54 3.63 -32.63
C GLY A 547 12.78 2.29 -33.31
N CYS A 548 12.35 1.17 -32.70
CA CYS A 548 12.49 -0.16 -33.28
C CYS A 548 11.24 -0.60 -34.05
N ARG A 549 11.43 -1.30 -35.17
CA ARG A 549 10.44 -2.19 -35.79
C ARG A 549 10.74 -3.61 -35.35
N ILE A 550 9.72 -4.36 -34.95
CA ILE A 550 9.91 -5.64 -34.23
C ILE A 550 9.32 -6.79 -35.02
N THR A 551 10.15 -7.80 -35.31
CA THR A 551 9.69 -9.11 -35.78
C THR A 551 9.82 -10.09 -34.63
N VAL A 552 8.71 -10.64 -34.19
CA VAL A 552 8.67 -11.67 -33.14
C VAL A 552 8.78 -13.04 -33.82
N VAL A 553 9.62 -13.91 -33.27
CA VAL A 553 9.86 -15.26 -33.78
C VAL A 553 9.62 -16.32 -32.69
N PRO A 554 9.16 -17.53 -33.06
CA PRO A 554 9.03 -18.63 -32.13
C PRO A 554 10.32 -18.92 -31.35
N SER A 555 10.17 -19.43 -30.13
CA SER A 555 11.28 -19.85 -29.26
C SER A 555 12.30 -20.80 -29.92
N MET A 556 11.85 -21.61 -30.88
CA MET A 556 12.65 -22.60 -31.60
C MET A 556 13.28 -22.09 -32.90
N THR A 557 13.05 -20.84 -33.30
CA THR A 557 13.61 -20.30 -34.54
C THR A 557 15.14 -20.32 -34.52
N THR A 558 15.75 -20.79 -35.60
CA THR A 558 17.20 -21.01 -35.64
C THR A 558 17.96 -19.69 -35.81
N ALA A 559 19.20 -19.65 -35.30
CA ALA A 559 20.08 -18.50 -35.51
C ALA A 559 20.30 -18.15 -36.99
N GLY A 560 20.25 -19.14 -37.89
CA GLY A 560 20.37 -18.92 -39.33
C GLY A 560 19.17 -18.16 -39.91
N GLU A 561 17.96 -18.57 -39.55
CA GLU A 561 16.71 -17.91 -39.94
C GLU A 561 16.64 -16.49 -39.40
N VAL A 562 16.99 -16.28 -38.12
CA VAL A 562 17.04 -14.94 -37.52
C VAL A 562 18.02 -14.03 -38.27
N MET A 563 19.23 -14.50 -38.56
CA MET A 563 20.21 -13.68 -39.29
C MET A 563 19.80 -13.41 -40.74
N ALA A 564 19.06 -14.32 -41.38
CA ALA A 564 18.51 -14.10 -42.73
C ALA A 564 17.49 -12.95 -42.79
N MET A 565 16.88 -12.59 -41.65
CA MET A 565 16.01 -11.42 -41.54
C MET A 565 16.78 -10.08 -41.49
N ASN A 566 18.11 -10.11 -41.49
CA ASN A 566 18.99 -8.94 -41.42
C ASN A 566 18.69 -7.98 -40.25
N PRO A 567 18.60 -8.47 -38.99
CA PRO A 567 18.34 -7.61 -37.84
C PRO A 567 19.46 -6.58 -37.64
N ASP A 568 19.08 -5.39 -37.16
CA ASP A 568 19.99 -4.43 -36.53
C ASP A 568 20.31 -4.86 -35.08
N GLY A 569 19.41 -5.61 -34.42
CA GLY A 569 19.64 -6.21 -33.11
C GLY A 569 18.65 -7.33 -32.76
N ILE A 570 18.93 -8.04 -31.67
CA ILE A 570 18.16 -9.21 -31.24
C ILE A 570 17.74 -9.06 -29.78
N LEU A 571 16.50 -9.41 -29.48
CA LEU A 571 15.98 -9.50 -28.12
C LEU A 571 15.69 -10.95 -27.74
N PHE A 572 16.20 -11.40 -26.60
CA PHE A 572 15.72 -12.58 -25.89
C PHE A 572 14.75 -12.13 -24.78
N SER A 573 13.47 -12.42 -24.95
CA SER A 573 12.42 -11.90 -24.07
C SER A 573 12.34 -12.61 -22.71
N ASN A 574 11.42 -12.13 -21.88
CA ASN A 574 11.02 -12.81 -20.65
C ASN A 574 10.31 -14.15 -20.95
N GLY A 575 10.21 -15.00 -19.94
CA GLY A 575 9.55 -16.29 -20.08
C GLY A 575 9.45 -17.06 -18.77
N PRO A 576 8.62 -18.10 -18.72
CA PRO A 576 8.43 -18.91 -17.53
C PRO A 576 9.40 -20.09 -17.44
N GLY A 577 9.48 -20.65 -16.23
CA GLY A 577 10.14 -21.94 -16.00
C GLY A 577 11.64 -21.83 -15.72
N ASP A 578 12.30 -22.97 -15.85
CA ASP A 578 13.71 -23.14 -15.56
C ASP A 578 14.54 -22.93 -16.84
N PRO A 579 15.53 -22.02 -16.86
CA PRO A 579 16.42 -21.84 -18.02
C PRO A 579 17.19 -23.12 -18.38
N SER A 580 17.43 -24.03 -17.43
CA SER A 580 18.09 -25.32 -17.71
C SER A 580 17.23 -26.26 -18.56
N ALA A 581 15.90 -26.06 -18.60
CA ALA A 581 14.96 -26.86 -19.38
C ALA A 581 14.90 -26.46 -20.86
N VAL A 582 15.58 -25.38 -21.26
CA VAL A 582 15.52 -24.83 -22.63
C VAL A 582 16.90 -24.71 -23.28
N PRO A 583 17.67 -25.83 -23.39
CA PRO A 583 19.02 -25.80 -23.95
C PRO A 583 19.06 -25.32 -25.41
N TYR A 584 17.98 -25.50 -26.17
CA TYR A 584 17.88 -24.97 -27.54
C TYR A 584 17.96 -23.44 -27.58
N ALA A 585 17.41 -22.74 -26.59
CA ALA A 585 17.41 -21.29 -26.53
C ALA A 585 18.82 -20.77 -26.21
N VAL A 586 19.53 -21.45 -25.31
CA VAL A 586 20.94 -21.19 -24.98
C VAL A 586 21.83 -21.40 -26.20
N GLU A 587 21.64 -22.48 -26.96
CA GLU A 587 22.40 -22.75 -28.17
C GLU A 587 22.12 -21.72 -29.29
N SER A 588 20.87 -21.25 -29.42
CA SER A 588 20.55 -20.13 -30.31
C SER A 588 21.25 -18.84 -29.86
N ALA A 589 21.22 -18.52 -28.57
CA ALA A 589 21.90 -17.35 -28.01
C ALA A 589 23.42 -17.39 -28.27
N LYS A 590 24.10 -18.51 -27.99
CA LYS A 590 25.53 -18.71 -28.28
C LYS A 590 25.88 -18.46 -29.74
N LYS A 591 25.00 -18.83 -30.66
CA LYS A 591 25.20 -18.63 -32.10
C LYS A 591 24.93 -17.20 -32.57
N LEU A 592 24.25 -16.37 -31.77
CA LEU A 592 23.80 -15.03 -32.16
C LEU A 592 24.61 -13.91 -31.50
N VAL A 593 25.10 -14.13 -30.28
CA VAL A 593 25.98 -13.16 -29.58
C VAL A 593 27.23 -12.84 -30.41
N GLY A 594 27.68 -11.59 -30.35
CA GLY A 594 28.81 -11.06 -31.13
C GLY A 594 28.48 -10.64 -32.57
N LYS A 595 27.39 -11.16 -33.17
CA LYS A 595 27.00 -10.83 -34.56
C LYS A 595 26.40 -9.43 -34.68
N VAL A 596 25.36 -9.17 -33.89
CA VAL A 596 24.65 -7.89 -33.76
C VAL A 596 24.43 -7.61 -32.27
N PRO A 597 24.08 -6.38 -31.86
CA PRO A 597 23.67 -6.09 -30.49
C PRO A 597 22.57 -7.04 -30.00
N VAL A 598 22.75 -7.58 -28.79
CA VAL A 598 21.81 -8.51 -28.15
C VAL A 598 21.36 -7.95 -26.80
N PHE A 599 20.05 -8.02 -26.53
CA PHE A 599 19.47 -7.68 -25.24
C PHE A 599 18.65 -8.85 -24.67
N GLY A 600 18.90 -9.23 -23.41
CA GLY A 600 18.10 -10.24 -22.70
C GLY A 600 17.33 -9.67 -21.51
N ILE A 601 16.07 -10.04 -21.37
CA ILE A 601 15.20 -9.63 -20.25
C ILE A 601 14.71 -10.86 -19.48
N CYS A 602 14.85 -10.88 -18.16
CA CYS A 602 14.39 -11.97 -17.27
C CYS A 602 14.89 -13.35 -17.71
N MET A 603 14.05 -14.19 -18.35
CA MET A 603 14.48 -15.46 -18.95
C MET A 603 15.62 -15.25 -19.97
N GLY A 604 15.55 -14.21 -20.80
CA GLY A 604 16.63 -13.86 -21.71
C GLY A 604 17.94 -13.49 -21.01
N HIS A 605 17.90 -12.89 -19.81
CA HIS A 605 19.09 -12.66 -19.00
C HIS A 605 19.72 -13.97 -18.54
N GLN A 606 18.92 -14.91 -18.08
CA GLN A 606 19.38 -16.22 -17.62
C GLN A 606 19.96 -17.06 -18.77
N ILE A 607 19.30 -17.07 -19.93
CA ILE A 607 19.77 -17.72 -21.16
C ILE A 607 21.10 -17.13 -21.60
N LEU A 608 21.25 -15.80 -21.58
CA LEU A 608 22.52 -15.17 -21.92
C LEU A 608 23.61 -15.51 -20.88
N GLY A 609 23.28 -15.57 -19.60
CA GLY A 609 24.22 -15.96 -18.55
C GLY A 609 24.80 -17.35 -18.80
N GLN A 610 23.95 -18.31 -19.18
CA GLN A 610 24.36 -19.65 -19.59
C GLN A 610 25.10 -19.66 -20.94
N ALA A 611 24.68 -18.84 -21.90
CA ALA A 611 25.34 -18.73 -23.20
C ALA A 611 26.77 -18.19 -23.08
N PHE A 612 27.03 -17.32 -22.10
CA PHE A 612 28.37 -16.85 -21.77
C PHE A 612 29.21 -17.91 -21.06
N GLY A 613 28.59 -18.95 -20.48
CA GLY A 613 29.27 -20.04 -19.76
C GLY A 613 29.07 -20.00 -18.24
N GLY A 614 28.23 -19.10 -17.73
CA GLY A 614 27.81 -19.09 -16.33
C GLY A 614 26.78 -20.17 -16.01
N ARG A 615 26.43 -20.29 -14.73
CA ARG A 615 25.38 -21.18 -14.21
C ARG A 615 24.20 -20.38 -13.67
N THR A 616 23.05 -21.02 -13.63
CA THR A 616 21.84 -20.51 -12.98
C THR A 616 21.47 -21.37 -11.79
N PHE A 617 20.83 -20.80 -10.79
CA PHE A 617 20.32 -21.52 -9.62
C PHE A 617 18.91 -21.05 -9.26
N LYS A 618 18.14 -21.92 -8.61
CA LYS A 618 16.81 -21.59 -8.10
C LYS A 618 16.94 -20.79 -6.80
N LEU A 619 16.27 -19.65 -6.74
CA LEU A 619 16.10 -18.86 -5.53
C LEU A 619 15.16 -19.59 -4.57
N LYS A 620 15.28 -19.28 -3.28
CA LYS A 620 14.45 -19.90 -2.25
C LYS A 620 12.94 -19.72 -2.51
N PHE A 621 12.51 -18.50 -2.83
CA PHE A 621 11.11 -18.15 -3.11
C PHE A 621 10.95 -17.15 -4.27
N GLY A 622 12.06 -16.86 -4.98
CA GLY A 622 12.10 -15.91 -6.09
C GLY A 622 11.94 -14.43 -5.70
N HIS A 623 11.90 -13.59 -6.73
CA HIS A 623 11.57 -12.18 -6.63
C HIS A 623 10.31 -11.89 -7.43
N HIS A 624 9.29 -11.41 -6.74
CA HIS A 624 7.95 -11.20 -7.26
C HIS A 624 7.38 -9.93 -6.63
N GLY A 625 7.49 -8.80 -7.34
CA GLY A 625 7.09 -7.52 -6.76
C GLY A 625 7.56 -6.30 -7.55
N GLY A 626 6.81 -5.20 -7.43
CA GLY A 626 7.13 -3.89 -8.02
C GLY A 626 7.93 -2.96 -7.10
N ASN A 627 8.62 -3.50 -6.09
CA ASN A 627 9.30 -2.70 -5.06
C ASN A 627 10.74 -3.16 -4.78
N HIS A 628 11.39 -3.82 -5.75
CA HIS A 628 12.72 -4.39 -5.54
C HIS A 628 13.82 -3.36 -5.88
N PRO A 629 14.64 -2.95 -4.89
CA PRO A 629 15.72 -2.01 -5.14
C PRO A 629 16.90 -2.69 -5.84
N VAL A 630 17.31 -2.13 -6.97
CA VAL A 630 18.46 -2.59 -7.74
C VAL A 630 19.46 -1.45 -7.87
N ARG A 631 20.74 -1.73 -7.64
CA ARG A 631 21.81 -0.75 -7.84
C ARG A 631 22.52 -1.02 -9.15
N HIS A 632 22.64 0.02 -9.98
CA HIS A 632 23.53 0.05 -11.13
C HIS A 632 24.97 0.32 -10.66
N GLU A 633 25.81 -0.70 -10.68
CA GLU A 633 27.17 -0.66 -10.13
C GLU A 633 28.06 0.44 -10.75
N PRO A 634 28.08 0.67 -12.08
CA PRO A 634 28.94 1.69 -12.67
C PRO A 634 28.67 3.13 -12.21
N THR A 635 27.41 3.47 -11.87
CA THR A 635 27.03 4.85 -11.50
C THR A 635 26.59 4.99 -10.05
N GLY A 636 26.32 3.89 -9.35
CA GLY A 636 25.71 3.88 -8.02
C GLY A 636 24.23 4.26 -8.01
N ARG A 637 23.59 4.48 -9.18
CA ARG A 637 22.16 4.79 -9.29
C ARG A 637 21.34 3.62 -8.74
N ILE A 638 20.26 3.92 -8.03
CA ILE A 638 19.29 2.94 -7.56
C ILE A 638 18.02 3.07 -8.40
N GLU A 639 17.49 1.93 -8.85
CA GLU A 639 16.21 1.80 -9.53
C GLU A 639 15.29 0.95 -8.65
N ILE A 640 14.03 1.36 -8.51
CA ILE A 640 13.00 0.45 -8.00
C ILE A 640 12.50 -0.33 -9.22
N SER A 641 12.53 -1.66 -9.12
CA SER A 641 12.30 -2.56 -10.25
C SER A 641 11.07 -3.45 -10.04
N SER A 642 10.48 -3.89 -11.16
CA SER A 642 9.47 -4.95 -11.21
C SER A 642 10.13 -6.29 -11.47
N GLN A 643 9.99 -7.23 -10.54
CA GLN A 643 10.62 -8.56 -10.57
C GLN A 643 9.55 -9.66 -10.63
N ASN A 644 9.82 -10.71 -11.39
CA ASN A 644 8.99 -11.91 -11.47
C ASN A 644 9.84 -13.10 -11.96
N HIS A 645 10.69 -13.64 -11.09
CA HIS A 645 11.59 -14.74 -11.43
C HIS A 645 11.96 -15.62 -10.22
N ASN A 646 12.08 -16.94 -10.46
CA ASN A 646 12.52 -17.93 -9.46
C ASN A 646 13.97 -18.38 -9.64
N TYR A 647 14.65 -17.97 -10.70
CA TYR A 647 16.02 -18.37 -11.00
C TYR A 647 16.91 -17.13 -11.13
N ALA A 648 18.19 -17.26 -10.77
CA ALA A 648 19.17 -16.19 -10.89
C ALA A 648 20.48 -16.73 -11.49
N VAL A 649 21.26 -15.83 -12.08
CA VAL A 649 22.61 -16.14 -12.58
C VAL A 649 23.61 -16.08 -11.42
N ASP A 650 24.46 -17.10 -11.30
CA ASP A 650 25.53 -17.18 -10.30
C ASP A 650 26.74 -16.35 -10.75
N ILE A 651 26.91 -15.17 -10.12
CA ILE A 651 27.99 -14.22 -10.39
C ILE A 651 29.37 -14.89 -10.33
N SER A 652 29.56 -15.83 -9.40
CA SER A 652 30.87 -16.48 -9.18
C SER A 652 31.30 -17.40 -10.33
N THR A 653 30.38 -17.70 -11.24
CA THR A 653 30.58 -18.64 -12.35
C THR A 653 30.71 -17.96 -13.70
N LEU A 654 30.52 -16.64 -13.75
CA LEU A 654 30.64 -15.87 -14.97
C LEU A 654 32.11 -15.86 -15.44
N PRO A 655 32.37 -16.04 -16.75
CA PRO A 655 33.73 -15.97 -17.28
C PRO A 655 34.30 -14.55 -17.24
N GLU A 656 35.61 -14.45 -17.43
CA GLU A 656 36.29 -13.17 -17.61
C GLU A 656 35.70 -12.39 -18.81
N GLY A 657 35.55 -11.07 -18.64
CA GLY A 657 34.99 -10.17 -19.64
C GLY A 657 33.49 -9.93 -19.54
N VAL A 658 32.75 -10.73 -18.76
CA VAL A 658 31.37 -10.41 -18.38
C VAL A 658 31.38 -9.48 -17.17
N GLU A 659 30.77 -8.31 -17.32
CA GLU A 659 30.67 -7.31 -16.26
C GLU A 659 29.27 -7.37 -15.65
N VAL A 660 29.19 -7.53 -14.33
CA VAL A 660 27.92 -7.39 -13.59
C VAL A 660 27.62 -5.91 -13.44
N THR A 661 26.53 -5.45 -14.06
CA THR A 661 26.15 -4.04 -14.07
C THR A 661 25.10 -3.70 -13.04
N HIS A 662 24.29 -4.68 -12.62
CA HIS A 662 23.22 -4.45 -11.67
C HIS A 662 23.19 -5.54 -10.60
N VAL A 663 22.97 -5.14 -9.35
CA VAL A 663 22.86 -6.03 -8.19
C VAL A 663 21.59 -5.70 -7.41
N ASN A 664 20.83 -6.72 -7.03
CA ASN A 664 19.68 -6.57 -6.15
C ASN A 664 20.15 -6.23 -4.73
N LEU A 665 19.67 -5.12 -4.17
CA LEU A 665 20.12 -4.63 -2.86
C LEU A 665 19.55 -5.41 -1.67
N ASN A 666 18.50 -6.21 -1.86
CA ASN A 666 17.92 -7.02 -0.80
C ASN A 666 18.77 -8.26 -0.47
N ASP A 667 19.41 -8.86 -1.48
CA ASP A 667 20.05 -10.18 -1.33
C ASP A 667 21.39 -10.35 -2.08
N GLY A 668 21.84 -9.34 -2.84
CA GLY A 668 23.10 -9.36 -3.56
C GLY A 668 23.10 -10.19 -4.84
N THR A 669 21.93 -10.62 -5.33
CA THR A 669 21.83 -11.43 -6.56
C THR A 669 22.10 -10.61 -7.83
N CYS A 670 22.57 -11.29 -8.89
CA CYS A 670 22.80 -10.69 -10.19
C CYS A 670 21.48 -10.15 -10.77
N ALA A 671 21.44 -8.85 -11.05
CA ALA A 671 20.27 -8.20 -11.64
C ALA A 671 20.51 -7.70 -13.07
N GLY A 672 21.75 -7.73 -13.57
CA GLY A 672 22.07 -7.29 -14.92
C GLY A 672 23.56 -7.46 -15.23
N MET A 673 23.86 -7.64 -16.51
CA MET A 673 25.21 -7.89 -17.00
C MET A 673 25.42 -7.30 -18.39
N VAL A 674 26.67 -7.01 -18.72
CA VAL A 674 27.10 -6.68 -20.08
C VAL A 674 28.32 -7.52 -20.46
N TYR A 675 28.42 -7.85 -21.74
CA TYR A 675 29.60 -8.49 -22.30
C TYR A 675 29.99 -7.76 -23.60
N PRO A 676 30.83 -6.72 -23.52
CA PRO A 676 31.14 -5.85 -24.65
C PRO A 676 31.71 -6.60 -25.86
N ALA A 677 32.59 -7.58 -25.63
CA ALA A 677 33.17 -8.41 -26.69
C ALA A 677 32.10 -9.20 -27.48
N MET A 678 30.98 -9.51 -26.84
CA MET A 678 29.84 -10.22 -27.41
C MET A 678 28.69 -9.28 -27.84
N LYS A 679 28.88 -7.95 -27.75
CA LYS A 679 27.86 -6.93 -28.04
C LYS A 679 26.54 -7.20 -27.31
N ALA A 680 26.61 -7.65 -26.06
CA ALA A 680 25.44 -8.11 -25.34
C ALA A 680 25.22 -7.35 -24.04
N MET A 681 23.97 -7.05 -23.73
CA MET A 681 23.51 -6.57 -22.44
C MET A 681 22.32 -7.41 -21.96
N SER A 682 22.08 -7.48 -20.66
CA SER A 682 20.88 -8.11 -20.14
C SER A 682 20.52 -7.63 -18.75
N ILE A 683 19.24 -7.79 -18.41
CA ILE A 683 18.65 -7.39 -17.14
C ILE A 683 17.71 -8.49 -16.64
N GLN A 684 17.80 -8.84 -15.35
CA GLN A 684 17.00 -9.90 -14.72
C GLN A 684 15.56 -9.47 -14.42
N TYR A 685 15.35 -8.19 -14.11
CA TYR A 685 14.03 -7.61 -13.88
C TYR A 685 13.34 -7.19 -15.17
N HIS A 686 12.14 -6.65 -15.03
CA HIS A 686 11.27 -6.21 -16.12
C HIS A 686 11.37 -4.68 -16.29
N PRO A 687 12.27 -4.17 -17.16
CA PRO A 687 12.38 -2.73 -17.41
C PRO A 687 11.13 -2.15 -18.07
N GLU A 688 10.30 -2.99 -18.71
CA GLU A 688 9.00 -2.59 -19.22
C GLU A 688 7.92 -2.44 -18.15
N ALA A 689 8.19 -2.84 -16.91
CA ALA A 689 7.23 -2.84 -15.81
C ALA A 689 5.90 -3.50 -16.21
N SER A 690 4.78 -2.78 -16.14
CA SER A 690 3.43 -3.28 -16.48
C SER A 690 3.10 -4.63 -15.80
N PRO A 691 2.91 -4.64 -14.46
CA PRO A 691 2.89 -3.49 -13.55
C PRO A 691 4.27 -3.14 -12.95
N GLY A 692 4.38 -1.96 -12.35
CA GLY A 692 5.54 -1.54 -11.57
C GLY A 692 6.03 -0.13 -11.89
N PRO A 693 7.10 0.31 -11.22
CA PRO A 693 7.77 1.59 -11.45
C PRO A 693 8.45 1.67 -12.82
N HIS A 694 8.66 2.88 -13.32
CA HIS A 694 9.24 3.13 -14.66
C HIS A 694 10.74 3.46 -14.64
N ASP A 695 11.39 3.38 -13.47
CA ASP A 695 12.79 3.75 -13.25
C ASP A 695 13.77 3.08 -14.23
N SER A 696 13.41 1.89 -14.69
CA SER A 696 14.24 0.99 -15.48
C SER A 696 14.08 1.10 -16.99
N ASP A 697 13.25 2.01 -17.50
CA ASP A 697 13.07 2.20 -18.96
C ASP A 697 14.37 2.58 -19.69
N LEU A 698 15.35 3.09 -18.94
CA LEU A 698 16.71 3.40 -19.41
C LEU A 698 17.39 2.21 -20.08
N ALA A 699 17.04 0.97 -19.71
CA ALA A 699 17.58 -0.22 -20.36
C ALA A 699 17.25 -0.28 -21.86
N PHE A 700 16.05 0.16 -22.26
CA PHE A 700 15.66 0.23 -23.67
C PHE A 700 16.40 1.35 -24.40
N HIS A 701 16.65 2.47 -23.72
CA HIS A 701 17.48 3.56 -24.25
C HIS A 701 18.91 3.10 -24.50
N ASP A 702 19.52 2.42 -23.53
CA ASP A 702 20.88 1.89 -23.65
C ASP A 702 20.99 0.87 -24.78
N PHE A 703 19.98 0.00 -24.94
CA PHE A 703 19.93 -0.91 -26.08
C PHE A 703 19.81 -0.17 -27.42
N ALA A 704 18.94 0.84 -27.51
CA ALA A 704 18.80 1.65 -28.73
C ALA A 704 20.11 2.37 -29.11
N LYS A 705 20.88 2.84 -28.11
CA LYS A 705 22.21 3.40 -28.31
C LYS A 705 23.19 2.35 -28.85
N MET A 706 23.18 1.11 -28.33
CA MET A 706 23.99 0.02 -28.89
C MET A 706 23.64 -0.28 -30.36
N LEU A 707 22.35 -0.19 -30.73
CA LEU A 707 21.91 -0.35 -32.13
C LEU A 707 22.44 0.78 -33.02
N GLU A 708 22.39 2.02 -32.53
CA GLU A 708 22.90 3.20 -33.25
C GLU A 708 24.41 3.10 -33.51
N GLU A 709 25.19 2.78 -32.47
CA GLU A 709 26.64 2.58 -32.56
C GLU A 709 26.98 1.45 -33.54
N HIS A 710 26.28 0.32 -33.46
CA HIS A 710 26.49 -0.79 -34.39
C HIS A 710 26.21 -0.39 -35.85
N LYS A 711 25.11 0.35 -36.09
CA LYS A 711 24.75 0.81 -37.43
C LYS A 711 25.73 1.83 -37.98
N ALA A 712 26.30 2.68 -37.12
CA ALA A 712 27.36 3.61 -37.48
C ALA A 712 28.64 2.89 -37.91
N THR A 713 29.01 1.77 -37.28
CA THR A 713 30.19 0.96 -37.68
C THR A 713 30.01 0.18 -39.00
N ARG A 714 28.77 0.03 -39.49
CA ARG A 714 28.46 -0.66 -40.76
C ARG A 714 28.42 0.27 -41.97
N LYS A 715 28.29 1.59 -41.75
CA LYS A 715 28.37 2.62 -42.80
C LYS A 715 29.83 3.00 -43.01
#